data_AF-A0AA95LBB6-F1
#
_entry.id   AF-A0AA95LBB6-F1
#
_cell.length_a   1.000
_cell.length_b   1.000
_cell.length_c   1.000
_cell.angle_alpha   90.00
_cell.angle_beta   90.00
_cell.angle_gamma   90.00
#
_symmetry.space_group_name_H-M   'P 1'
#
loop_
_entity.id
_entity.type
_entity.pdbx_description
1 polymer ?
#
loop_
_entity_poly.entity_id
_entity_poly.type
_entity_poly.pdbx_seq_one_letter_code
_entity_poly.pdbx_strand_id
1 'polypeptide(L)'
;MVKNLWESEKASQAAKGVEELVYRSNLIGTDRAVCNWGGGNTSMKTTEKDFRGRDIEVMWVKGSGSDLATMKAQNFTGLNLEDIRPLFERDEMTDEDMVAYLSHCMIDSKHPRASIETLLHAFLPFKHVDHTHPDAIISICCADNGKQIAEEIFGARFVWVPYVRPGFTLSKMIAEGVRNNPNAELVLMEKHGLVTWGETSKESYSKTIEIINEAETFINAKLNEETVFGGQKYQSLTDEEAASILAKVMPIIRGAVSEEKKMLLTYDRGEDVLQFVNSYQAPELSQIGAACPDHLVHTKMVPLYINWDPQTKDVEALIESIKEGVASFKEGYKAYFEGNKNEGDKMFEPAPRVILIPGVGMVNSGKDVNNSRVSGALYHRAIAVMKGSTTLGNFVSLSENESYNVEYWPLELYKLTLAPAEAEFSRKVAFITGGAGGIGSATARRLVSEGAHVVLADLNLEGAEKVAAEINEQYGSNRALAVKMDVTSEEQVQAAFDQTALTFGGVDIIVNNAGLATSSPFDETTLKEWNLNMNVLGTGYFLVAREAFKQMKGQGIGGNMVFIGSKNSVYAGKNAAAYSSVKALETHLARCIAAEGGEFGIRVNSVLPDAVLQGSAIWGSSWREERAAAYGIHPDQLEEHYRKRTTLLVNIYPSDIAESIAFFASSKSDRTTGCMLTVDGGVPAAFTR
;
A
#
# COMPACT_ATOMS: atom_id res chain seq x y z
N MET A 1 -6.06 -2.68 -27.01
CA MET A 1 -7.28 -2.01 -27.48
C MET A 1 -8.19 -1.77 -26.31
N VAL A 2 -8.28 -0.50 -25.92
CA VAL A 2 -9.13 0.00 -24.85
C VAL A 2 -10.60 -0.19 -25.22
N LYS A 3 -11.38 -0.75 -24.29
CA LYS A 3 -12.80 -1.00 -24.50
C LYS A 3 -13.63 0.25 -24.22
N ASN A 4 -14.62 0.51 -25.07
CA ASN A 4 -15.66 1.49 -24.77
C ASN A 4 -16.63 0.88 -23.74
N LEU A 5 -16.69 1.47 -22.55
CA LEU A 5 -17.50 1.01 -21.42
C LEU A 5 -18.79 1.83 -21.24
N TRP A 6 -19.16 2.68 -22.21
CA TRP A 6 -20.34 3.53 -22.10
C TRP A 6 -21.63 2.72 -22.21
N GLU A 7 -22.44 2.74 -21.15
CA GLU A 7 -23.75 2.09 -21.10
C GLU A 7 -24.87 3.14 -21.12
N SER A 8 -25.65 3.17 -22.20
CA SER A 8 -26.70 4.20 -22.37
C SER A 8 -27.79 4.16 -21.30
N GLU A 9 -28.14 2.97 -20.79
CA GLU A 9 -29.11 2.84 -19.68
C GLU A 9 -28.58 3.46 -18.39
N LYS A 10 -27.35 3.13 -17.97
CA LYS A 10 -26.73 3.72 -16.77
C LYS A 10 -26.54 5.23 -16.91
N ALA A 11 -26.12 5.69 -18.09
CA ALA A 11 -26.00 7.12 -18.38
C ALA A 11 -27.34 7.87 -18.27
N SER A 12 -28.45 7.23 -18.69
CA SER A 12 -29.79 7.82 -18.56
C SER A 12 -30.32 7.83 -17.12
N GLN A 13 -29.80 6.94 -16.26
CA GLN A 13 -30.13 6.87 -14.84
C GLN A 13 -29.30 7.83 -13.99
N ALA A 14 -28.09 8.20 -14.43
CA ALA A 14 -27.34 9.28 -13.82
C ALA A 14 -28.13 10.59 -13.93
N ALA A 15 -28.24 11.34 -12.82
CA ALA A 15 -28.93 12.62 -12.84
C ALA A 15 -28.20 13.59 -13.81
N LYS A 16 -28.95 14.51 -14.43
CA LYS A 16 -28.34 15.53 -15.31
C LYS A 16 -27.36 16.41 -14.51
N GLY A 17 -26.35 16.97 -15.19
CA GLY A 17 -25.36 17.84 -14.56
C GLY A 17 -24.15 17.07 -14.03
N VAL A 18 -23.68 17.38 -12.82
CA VAL A 18 -22.43 16.84 -12.26
C VAL A 18 -22.42 15.31 -12.15
N GLU A 19 -23.56 14.66 -11.94
CA GLU A 19 -23.62 13.19 -11.88
C GLU A 19 -23.29 12.52 -13.22
N GLU A 20 -23.57 13.17 -14.35
CA GLU A 20 -23.14 12.70 -15.68
C GLU A 20 -21.61 12.78 -15.83
N LEU A 21 -21.02 13.86 -15.31
CA LEU A 21 -19.56 14.03 -15.25
C LEU A 21 -18.91 12.98 -14.35
N VAL A 22 -19.51 12.66 -13.20
CA VAL A 22 -19.08 11.57 -12.31
C VAL A 22 -19.08 10.24 -13.06
N TYR A 23 -20.17 9.91 -13.77
CA TYR A 23 -20.26 8.68 -14.53
C TYR A 23 -19.14 8.56 -15.57
N ARG A 24 -18.96 9.59 -16.41
CA ARG A 24 -17.88 9.62 -17.41
C ARG A 24 -16.50 9.47 -16.77
N SER A 25 -16.25 10.19 -15.68
CA SER A 25 -14.96 10.17 -14.98
C SER A 25 -14.65 8.79 -14.45
N ASN A 26 -15.63 8.12 -13.84
CA ASN A 26 -15.48 6.75 -13.34
C ASN A 26 -15.19 5.76 -14.47
N LEU A 27 -15.81 5.91 -15.65
CA LEU A 27 -15.47 5.07 -16.81
C LEU A 27 -14.02 5.27 -17.27
N ILE A 28 -13.57 6.53 -17.37
CA ILE A 28 -12.18 6.87 -17.74
C ILE A 28 -11.19 6.32 -16.72
N GLY A 29 -11.43 6.51 -15.42
CA GLY A 29 -10.53 6.07 -14.37
C GLY A 29 -10.53 4.55 -14.12
N THR A 30 -11.59 3.85 -14.53
CA THR A 30 -11.68 2.38 -14.35
C THR A 30 -10.63 1.65 -15.20
N ASP A 31 -10.36 2.13 -16.41
CA ASP A 31 -9.31 1.58 -17.27
C ASP A 31 -7.98 2.31 -17.03
N ARG A 32 -7.05 1.64 -16.34
CA ARG A 32 -5.74 2.22 -16.00
C ARG A 32 -4.81 2.37 -17.21
N ALA A 33 -5.12 1.77 -18.36
CA ALA A 33 -4.43 2.06 -19.62
C ALA A 33 -4.88 3.40 -20.24
N VAL A 34 -5.97 4.00 -19.75
CA VAL A 34 -6.49 5.31 -20.18
C VAL A 34 -6.09 6.40 -19.19
N CYS A 35 -6.23 6.14 -17.89
CA CYS A 35 -5.89 7.11 -16.86
C CYS A 35 -5.21 6.48 -15.65
N ASN A 36 -4.07 7.07 -15.28
CA ASN A 36 -3.28 6.71 -14.11
C ASN A 36 -4.02 6.97 -12.78
N TRP A 37 -3.54 6.32 -11.73
CA TRP A 37 -4.00 6.54 -10.36
C TRP A 37 -3.74 7.98 -9.93
N GLY A 38 -4.77 8.68 -9.45
CA GLY A 38 -4.67 10.08 -9.02
C GLY A 38 -4.43 11.10 -10.14
N GLY A 39 -4.03 10.65 -11.33
CA GLY A 39 -3.82 11.44 -12.54
C GLY A 39 -5.10 11.79 -13.29
N GLY A 40 -4.91 12.52 -14.39
CA GLY A 40 -5.95 12.98 -15.33
C GLY A 40 -6.93 13.99 -14.75
N ASN A 41 -7.67 14.68 -15.60
CA ASN A 41 -8.69 15.65 -15.21
C ASN A 41 -9.88 15.61 -16.17
N THR A 42 -11.10 15.72 -15.65
CA THR A 42 -12.32 15.81 -16.46
C THR A 42 -13.06 17.08 -16.08
N SER A 43 -13.72 17.72 -17.05
CA SER A 43 -14.56 18.87 -16.80
C SER A 43 -15.82 18.92 -17.65
N MET A 44 -16.83 19.62 -17.16
CA MET A 44 -18.00 20.02 -17.92
C MET A 44 -18.35 21.48 -17.67
N LYS A 45 -18.93 22.16 -18.66
CA LYS A 45 -19.45 23.53 -18.55
C LYS A 45 -20.98 23.51 -18.53
N THR A 46 -21.58 24.07 -17.47
CA THR A 46 -23.04 24.13 -17.26
C THR A 46 -23.49 25.56 -16.96
N THR A 47 -24.81 25.77 -16.87
CA THR A 47 -25.39 27.00 -16.37
C THR A 47 -25.95 26.73 -14.97
N GLU A 48 -25.48 27.47 -13.98
CA GLU A 48 -25.87 27.32 -12.57
C GLU A 48 -26.39 28.65 -12.01
N LYS A 49 -27.07 28.58 -10.86
CA LYS A 49 -27.46 29.77 -10.10
C LYS A 49 -26.36 30.14 -9.11
N ASP A 50 -25.89 31.38 -9.14
CA ASP A 50 -24.98 31.91 -8.12
C ASP A 50 -25.70 32.15 -6.78
N PHE A 51 -24.96 32.53 -5.74
CA PHE A 51 -25.52 32.84 -4.41
C PHE A 51 -26.55 33.99 -4.40
N ARG A 52 -26.64 34.76 -5.50
CA ARG A 52 -27.58 35.87 -5.71
C ARG A 52 -28.76 35.46 -6.62
N GLY A 53 -28.80 34.22 -7.09
CA GLY A 53 -29.84 33.70 -8.00
C GLY A 53 -29.67 34.08 -9.47
N ARG A 54 -28.50 34.57 -9.89
CA ARG A 54 -28.18 34.88 -11.29
C ARG A 54 -27.75 33.62 -12.02
N ASP A 55 -28.15 33.47 -13.27
CA ASP A 55 -27.59 32.43 -14.15
C ASP A 55 -26.14 32.81 -14.48
N ILE A 56 -25.21 31.91 -14.17
CA ILE A 56 -23.79 32.05 -14.47
C ILE A 56 -23.30 30.80 -15.19
N GLU A 57 -22.28 30.96 -16.03
CA GLU A 57 -21.61 29.82 -16.66
C GLU A 57 -20.57 29.26 -15.71
N VAL A 58 -20.72 27.98 -15.36
CA VAL A 58 -19.87 27.29 -14.39
C VAL A 58 -19.13 26.17 -15.10
N MET A 59 -17.82 26.08 -14.84
CA MET A 59 -17.06 24.88 -15.14
C MET A 59 -16.95 24.03 -13.88
N TRP A 60 -17.46 22.80 -13.96
CA TRP A 60 -17.18 21.76 -12.99
C TRP A 60 -15.93 21.00 -13.43
N VAL A 61 -14.92 20.91 -12.57
CA VAL A 61 -13.66 20.22 -12.85
C VAL A 61 -13.24 19.38 -11.66
N LYS A 62 -12.50 18.29 -11.92
CA LYS A 62 -11.92 17.45 -10.87
C LYS A 62 -11.19 18.30 -9.81
N GLY A 63 -11.52 18.06 -8.55
CA GLY A 63 -10.79 18.57 -7.40
C GLY A 63 -9.47 17.82 -7.18
N SER A 64 -8.48 18.53 -6.66
CA SER A 64 -7.16 17.99 -6.34
C SER A 64 -7.24 16.81 -5.35
N GLY A 65 -6.46 15.76 -5.58
CA GLY A 65 -6.31 14.60 -4.67
C GLY A 65 -7.39 13.52 -4.79
N SER A 66 -8.29 13.61 -5.77
CA SER A 66 -9.31 12.57 -6.03
C SER A 66 -8.86 11.63 -7.17
N ASP A 67 -9.29 10.37 -7.16
CA ASP A 67 -9.06 9.43 -8.26
C ASP A 67 -10.29 9.35 -9.17
N LEU A 68 -10.09 9.44 -10.48
CA LEU A 68 -11.19 9.44 -11.47
C LEU A 68 -12.08 8.19 -11.35
N ALA A 69 -11.55 7.04 -10.93
CA ALA A 69 -12.30 5.79 -10.89
C ALA A 69 -13.31 5.70 -9.73
N THR A 70 -13.13 6.51 -8.69
CA THR A 70 -13.87 6.39 -7.42
C THR A 70 -14.54 7.69 -6.97
N MET A 71 -14.43 8.75 -7.77
CA MET A 71 -14.93 10.06 -7.41
C MET A 71 -16.46 10.14 -7.42
N LYS A 72 -16.96 11.09 -6.63
CA LYS A 72 -18.37 11.44 -6.48
C LYS A 72 -18.56 12.93 -6.74
N ALA A 73 -19.79 13.43 -6.80
CA ALA A 73 -20.07 14.83 -7.08
C ALA A 73 -19.32 15.81 -6.16
N GLN A 74 -19.20 15.48 -4.87
CA GLN A 74 -18.46 16.29 -3.88
C GLN A 74 -16.95 16.44 -4.16
N ASN A 75 -16.40 15.62 -5.07
CA ASN A 75 -14.99 15.68 -5.48
C ASN A 75 -14.76 16.67 -6.64
N PHE A 76 -15.80 17.30 -7.16
CA PHE A 76 -15.70 18.32 -8.21
C PHE A 76 -15.75 19.74 -7.63
N THR A 77 -15.06 20.66 -8.31
CA THR A 77 -15.04 22.07 -7.99
C THR A 77 -15.79 22.83 -9.08
N GLY A 78 -16.86 23.54 -8.69
CA GLY A 78 -17.55 24.48 -9.57
C GLY A 78 -16.86 25.85 -9.55
N LEU A 79 -16.51 26.37 -10.73
CA LEU A 79 -15.82 27.64 -10.91
C LEU A 79 -16.58 28.54 -11.90
N ASN A 80 -16.76 29.81 -11.57
CA ASN A 80 -17.36 30.80 -12.46
C ASN A 80 -16.41 31.12 -13.63
N LEU A 81 -16.84 30.84 -14.86
CA LEU A 81 -16.02 31.06 -16.05
C LEU A 81 -15.85 32.55 -16.40
N GLU A 82 -16.78 33.42 -16.00
CA GLU A 82 -16.63 34.87 -16.21
C GLU A 82 -15.42 35.41 -15.45
N ASP A 83 -15.11 34.84 -14.28
CA ASP A 83 -13.97 35.26 -13.46
C ASP A 83 -12.66 34.65 -13.96
N ILE A 84 -12.69 33.47 -14.58
CA ILE A 84 -11.49 32.77 -15.09
C ILE A 84 -11.04 33.29 -16.45
N ARG A 85 -11.96 33.53 -17.40
CA ARG A 85 -11.64 33.90 -18.79
C ARG A 85 -10.65 35.08 -18.93
N PRO A 86 -10.72 36.15 -18.10
CA PRO A 86 -9.74 37.24 -18.17
C PRO A 86 -8.29 36.81 -17.93
N LEU A 87 -8.06 35.67 -17.28
CA LEU A 87 -6.70 35.15 -17.09
C LEU A 87 -5.99 34.80 -18.40
N PHE A 88 -6.74 34.51 -19.46
CA PHE A 88 -6.17 34.18 -20.76
C PHE A 88 -5.31 35.33 -21.34
N GLU A 89 -5.66 36.58 -21.00
CA GLU A 89 -4.98 37.79 -21.46
C GLU A 89 -3.68 38.10 -20.68
N ARG A 90 -3.39 37.36 -19.61
CA ARG A 90 -2.11 37.53 -18.88
C ARG A 90 -0.98 36.84 -19.62
N ASP A 91 0.21 37.42 -19.58
CA ASP A 91 1.40 36.84 -20.20
C ASP A 91 1.95 35.66 -19.38
N GLU A 92 2.02 35.84 -18.06
CA GLU A 92 2.58 34.87 -17.11
C GLU A 92 1.79 34.85 -15.79
N MET A 93 1.94 33.75 -15.04
CA MET A 93 1.33 33.57 -13.73
C MET A 93 2.10 32.50 -12.94
N THR A 94 2.37 32.75 -11.67
CA THR A 94 2.97 31.75 -10.76
C THR A 94 1.93 30.72 -10.31
N ASP A 95 2.38 29.55 -9.86
CA ASP A 95 1.52 28.49 -9.34
C ASP A 95 0.73 28.96 -8.11
N GLU A 96 1.36 29.73 -7.23
CA GLU A 96 0.75 30.31 -6.04
C GLU A 96 -0.34 31.32 -6.39
N ASP A 97 -0.06 32.25 -7.32
CA ASP A 97 -1.03 33.25 -7.77
C ASP A 97 -2.21 32.60 -8.47
N MET A 98 -1.96 31.57 -9.29
CA MET A 98 -3.01 30.83 -9.98
C MET A 98 -3.95 30.16 -8.99
N VAL A 99 -3.39 29.47 -7.99
CA VAL A 99 -4.17 28.80 -6.95
C VAL A 99 -5.00 29.80 -6.15
N ALA A 100 -4.39 30.90 -5.73
CA ALA A 100 -5.08 31.95 -4.99
C ALA A 100 -6.23 32.53 -5.83
N TYR A 101 -5.98 32.82 -7.11
CA TYR A 101 -6.99 33.34 -8.02
C TYR A 101 -8.15 32.36 -8.21
N LEU A 102 -7.86 31.08 -8.49
CA LEU A 102 -8.89 30.06 -8.69
C LEU A 102 -9.79 29.88 -7.46
N SER A 103 -9.27 30.13 -6.25
CA SER A 103 -10.09 30.09 -5.03
C SER A 103 -11.18 31.19 -5.00
N HIS A 104 -10.92 32.34 -5.61
CA HIS A 104 -11.90 33.42 -5.74
C HIS A 104 -12.95 33.14 -6.82
N CYS A 105 -12.67 32.23 -7.76
CA CYS A 105 -13.60 31.82 -8.80
C CYS A 105 -14.58 30.73 -8.34
N MET A 106 -14.41 30.16 -7.15
CA MET A 106 -15.26 29.07 -6.63
C MET A 106 -16.67 29.55 -6.34
N ILE A 107 -17.67 28.81 -6.82
CA ILE A 107 -19.09 29.13 -6.57
C ILE A 107 -19.54 28.73 -5.15
N ASP A 108 -18.83 27.80 -4.51
CA ASP A 108 -19.02 27.42 -3.10
C ASP A 108 -17.65 27.16 -2.47
N SER A 109 -17.35 27.88 -1.39
CA SER A 109 -16.14 27.74 -0.58
C SER A 109 -15.91 26.35 0.02
N LYS A 110 -16.95 25.51 0.10
CA LYS A 110 -16.88 24.13 0.62
C LYS A 110 -16.41 23.12 -0.42
N HIS A 111 -16.41 23.48 -1.70
CA HIS A 111 -15.89 22.61 -2.74
C HIS A 111 -14.39 22.31 -2.49
N PRO A 112 -13.89 21.16 -2.95
CA PRO A 112 -12.47 20.88 -2.88
C PRO A 112 -11.68 21.94 -3.66
N ARG A 113 -10.37 22.02 -3.37
CA ARG A 113 -9.47 22.85 -4.16
C ARG A 113 -9.37 22.29 -5.59
N ALA A 114 -9.49 23.15 -6.59
CA ALA A 114 -9.35 22.79 -8.00
C ALA A 114 -7.94 22.24 -8.33
N SER A 115 -7.87 21.35 -9.32
CA SER A 115 -6.59 20.84 -9.87
C SER A 115 -5.77 21.96 -10.52
N ILE A 116 -4.46 21.80 -10.61
CA ILE A 116 -3.60 22.81 -11.23
C ILE A 116 -3.83 22.98 -12.73
N GLU A 117 -4.28 21.92 -13.39
CA GLU A 117 -4.59 21.91 -14.82
C GLU A 117 -5.97 22.48 -15.12
N THR A 118 -6.64 23.07 -14.13
CA THR A 118 -7.97 23.67 -14.30
C THR A 118 -8.03 24.69 -15.44
N LEU A 119 -6.98 25.49 -15.63
CA LEU A 119 -6.98 26.51 -16.68
C LEU A 119 -6.97 25.91 -18.09
N LEU A 120 -6.38 24.74 -18.30
CA LEU A 120 -6.44 24.00 -19.56
C LEU A 120 -7.90 23.73 -19.94
N HIS A 121 -8.71 23.27 -18.98
CA HIS A 121 -10.13 23.02 -19.19
C HIS A 121 -10.94 24.31 -19.40
N ALA A 122 -10.56 25.40 -18.74
CA ALA A 122 -11.25 26.68 -18.81
C ALA A 122 -10.99 27.43 -20.13
N PHE A 123 -9.76 27.39 -20.63
CA PHE A 123 -9.35 28.12 -21.83
C PHE A 123 -9.82 27.46 -23.14
N LEU A 124 -10.11 26.16 -23.10
CA LEU A 124 -10.75 25.47 -24.22
C LEU A 124 -12.24 25.85 -24.32
N PRO A 125 -12.79 26.11 -25.52
CA PRO A 125 -14.18 26.56 -25.67
C PRO A 125 -15.22 25.43 -25.53
N PHE A 126 -14.78 24.18 -25.41
CA PHE A 126 -15.67 23.01 -25.46
C PHE A 126 -16.39 22.75 -24.14
N LYS A 127 -17.63 22.23 -24.23
CA LYS A 127 -18.46 21.97 -23.05
C LYS A 127 -17.93 20.84 -22.18
N HIS A 128 -17.39 19.79 -22.79
CA HIS A 128 -16.86 18.63 -22.09
C HIS A 128 -15.41 18.44 -22.53
N VAL A 129 -14.49 18.35 -21.55
CA VAL A 129 -13.06 18.19 -21.81
C VAL A 129 -12.53 17.07 -20.93
N ASP A 130 -11.78 16.16 -21.53
CA ASP A 130 -11.08 15.08 -20.87
C ASP A 130 -9.58 15.27 -21.07
N HIS A 131 -8.82 15.22 -19.98
CA HIS A 131 -7.37 15.12 -19.98
C HIS A 131 -6.98 13.79 -19.32
N THR A 132 -6.27 12.95 -20.07
CA THR A 132 -5.95 11.57 -19.70
C THR A 132 -4.48 11.24 -19.95
N HIS A 133 -4.06 10.06 -19.49
CA HIS A 133 -2.69 9.56 -19.55
C HIS A 133 -2.60 8.18 -20.23
N PRO A 134 -3.05 8.03 -21.49
CA PRO A 134 -3.17 6.70 -22.07
C PRO A 134 -1.81 6.11 -22.48
N ASP A 135 -1.57 4.83 -22.20
CA ASP A 135 -0.28 4.16 -22.46
C ASP A 135 0.17 4.34 -23.92
N ALA A 136 -0.75 4.17 -24.88
CA ALA A 136 -0.45 4.30 -26.30
C ALA A 136 -0.13 5.74 -26.73
N ILE A 137 -0.79 6.73 -26.13
CA ILE A 137 -0.51 8.14 -26.42
C ILE A 137 0.82 8.55 -25.79
N ILE A 138 1.05 8.16 -24.54
CA ILE A 138 2.32 8.42 -23.88
C ILE A 138 3.47 7.73 -24.62
N SER A 139 3.26 6.53 -25.19
CA SER A 139 4.25 5.87 -26.05
C SER A 139 4.67 6.72 -27.25
N ILE A 140 3.73 7.45 -27.87
CA ILE A 140 4.04 8.39 -28.94
C ILE A 140 4.73 9.64 -28.37
N CYS A 141 4.20 10.18 -27.27
CA CYS A 141 4.73 11.38 -26.62
C CYS A 141 6.11 11.21 -25.98
N CYS A 142 6.55 9.96 -25.75
CA CYS A 142 7.85 9.58 -25.21
C CYS A 142 8.75 8.88 -26.24
N ALA A 143 8.39 8.93 -27.53
CA ALA A 143 9.31 8.56 -28.61
C ALA A 143 10.11 9.79 -29.08
N ASP A 144 11.40 9.63 -29.36
CA ASP A 144 12.28 10.68 -29.88
C ASP A 144 11.78 11.32 -31.20
N ASN A 145 11.02 10.55 -31.99
CA ASN A 145 10.34 10.97 -33.21
C ASN A 145 8.81 11.14 -33.04
N GLY A 146 8.30 11.28 -31.81
CA GLY A 146 6.88 11.24 -31.46
C GLY A 146 5.97 12.16 -32.28
N LYS A 147 6.40 13.40 -32.53
CA LYS A 147 5.62 14.37 -33.33
C LYS A 147 5.40 13.90 -34.78
N GLN A 148 6.40 13.26 -35.38
CA GLN A 148 6.32 12.75 -36.76
C GLN A 148 5.35 11.57 -36.83
N ILE A 149 5.41 10.67 -35.84
CA ILE A 149 4.46 9.57 -35.70
C ILE A 149 3.04 10.07 -35.50
N ALA A 150 2.84 11.09 -34.67
CA ALA A 150 1.54 11.72 -34.49
C ALA A 150 0.98 12.30 -35.80
N GLU A 151 1.84 12.86 -36.65
CA GLU A 151 1.45 13.33 -37.99
C GLU A 151 1.03 12.18 -38.92
N GLU A 152 1.71 11.03 -38.85
CA GLU A 152 1.33 9.81 -39.59
C GLU A 152 -0.04 9.27 -39.16
N ILE A 153 -0.36 9.31 -37.87
CA ILE A 153 -1.61 8.75 -37.32
C ILE A 153 -2.77 9.73 -37.49
N PHE A 154 -2.58 10.97 -37.05
CA PHE A 154 -3.67 11.94 -36.88
C PHE A 154 -3.76 12.98 -38.00
N GLY A 155 -2.71 13.12 -38.84
CA GLY A 155 -2.66 14.12 -39.90
C GLY A 155 -2.81 15.54 -39.35
N ALA A 156 -3.73 16.33 -39.92
CA ALA A 156 -3.98 17.70 -39.47
C ALA A 156 -4.85 17.82 -38.19
N ARG A 157 -5.33 16.70 -37.61
CA ARG A 157 -6.32 16.70 -36.52
C ARG A 157 -5.74 17.01 -35.13
N PHE A 158 -4.42 17.00 -34.95
CA PHE A 158 -3.82 17.15 -33.63
C PHE A 158 -3.10 18.49 -33.45
N VAL A 159 -2.92 18.86 -32.18
CA VAL A 159 -2.01 19.92 -31.73
C VAL A 159 -0.89 19.26 -30.94
N TRP A 160 0.36 19.52 -31.30
CA TRP A 160 1.52 19.10 -30.50
C TRP A 160 1.95 20.21 -29.57
N VAL A 161 2.02 19.94 -28.28
CA VAL A 161 2.54 20.85 -27.27
C VAL A 161 3.83 20.27 -26.71
N PRO A 162 4.99 20.95 -26.88
CA PRO A 162 6.24 20.46 -26.33
C PRO A 162 6.20 20.46 -24.80
N TYR A 163 7.08 19.66 -24.19
CA TYR A 163 7.06 19.54 -22.73
C TYR A 163 7.31 20.89 -22.06
N VAL A 164 6.37 21.28 -21.21
CA VAL A 164 6.51 22.36 -20.23
C VAL A 164 5.82 21.89 -18.95
N ARG A 165 6.23 22.46 -17.82
CA ARG A 165 5.62 22.12 -16.53
C ARG A 165 4.11 22.38 -16.55
N PRO A 166 3.27 21.46 -16.03
CA PRO A 166 1.83 21.68 -15.95
C PRO A 166 1.49 22.94 -15.15
N GLY A 167 0.54 23.75 -15.66
CA GLY A 167 0.15 25.01 -15.05
C GLY A 167 -0.35 26.03 -16.09
N PHE A 168 -0.20 27.32 -15.77
CA PHE A 168 -0.71 28.43 -16.59
C PHE A 168 -0.15 28.43 -18.03
N THR A 169 1.17 28.33 -18.17
CA THR A 169 1.85 28.36 -19.48
C THR A 169 1.40 27.21 -20.39
N LEU A 170 1.36 25.99 -19.85
CA LEU A 170 0.84 24.83 -20.58
C LEU A 170 -0.59 25.07 -21.06
N SER A 171 -1.45 25.56 -20.17
CA SER A 171 -2.85 25.84 -20.46
C SER A 171 -3.03 26.84 -21.60
N LYS A 172 -2.21 27.91 -21.63
CA LYS A 172 -2.22 28.89 -22.74
C LYS A 172 -1.75 28.27 -24.06
N MET A 173 -0.63 27.55 -24.06
CA MET A 173 -0.09 26.92 -25.27
C MET A 173 -1.09 25.96 -25.92
N ILE A 174 -1.80 25.18 -25.10
CA ILE A 174 -2.86 24.27 -25.56
C ILE A 174 -3.98 25.06 -26.22
N ALA A 175 -4.51 26.08 -25.55
CA ALA A 175 -5.64 26.85 -26.06
C ALA A 175 -5.28 27.65 -27.31
N GLU A 176 -4.09 28.23 -27.39
CA GLU A 176 -3.58 28.91 -28.59
C GLU A 176 -3.39 27.92 -29.74
N GLY A 177 -2.81 26.76 -29.48
CA GLY A 177 -2.64 25.70 -30.47
C GLY A 177 -3.96 25.22 -31.06
N VAL A 178 -4.97 25.01 -30.21
CA VAL A 178 -6.33 24.64 -30.65
C VAL A 178 -7.01 25.78 -31.42
N ARG A 179 -6.86 27.04 -30.99
CA ARG A 179 -7.40 28.21 -31.74
C ARG A 179 -6.77 28.35 -33.13
N ASN A 180 -5.48 28.03 -33.25
CA ASN A 180 -4.72 28.15 -34.49
C ASN A 180 -4.90 26.95 -35.44
N ASN A 181 -5.49 25.84 -34.97
CA ASN A 181 -5.80 24.68 -35.79
C ASN A 181 -7.32 24.41 -35.84
N PRO A 182 -8.03 24.85 -36.90
CA PRO A 182 -9.48 24.64 -37.02
C PRO A 182 -9.89 23.17 -37.19
N ASN A 183 -8.95 22.27 -37.49
CA ASN A 183 -9.19 20.84 -37.62
C ASN A 183 -8.87 20.06 -36.33
N ALA A 184 -8.50 20.75 -35.25
CA ALA A 184 -8.10 20.09 -34.01
C ALA A 184 -9.26 19.25 -33.44
N GLU A 185 -8.97 17.99 -33.13
CA GLU A 185 -9.83 17.07 -32.38
C GLU A 185 -9.16 16.60 -31.07
N LEU A 186 -7.84 16.77 -30.97
CA LEU A 186 -7.03 16.32 -29.85
C LEU A 186 -5.79 17.21 -29.65
N VAL A 187 -5.24 17.17 -28.45
CA VAL A 187 -3.93 17.73 -28.12
C VAL A 187 -3.06 16.63 -27.55
N LEU A 188 -1.85 16.52 -28.08
CA LEU A 188 -0.79 15.66 -27.58
C LEU A 188 0.22 16.52 -26.84
N MET A 189 0.40 16.23 -25.56
CA MET A 189 1.38 16.88 -24.71
C MET A 189 2.58 15.97 -24.58
N GLU A 190 3.73 16.43 -25.10
CA GLU A 190 4.98 15.69 -25.08
C GLU A 190 5.34 15.27 -23.65
N LYS A 191 5.70 13.99 -23.47
CA LYS A 191 5.99 13.32 -22.18
C LYS A 191 4.90 13.43 -21.10
N HIS A 192 3.67 13.82 -21.45
CA HIS A 192 2.61 14.07 -20.48
C HIS A 192 1.34 13.28 -20.81
N GLY A 193 0.56 13.66 -21.82
CA GLY A 193 -0.73 13.00 -22.02
C GLY A 193 -1.58 13.53 -23.16
N LEU A 194 -2.87 13.22 -23.08
CA LEU A 194 -3.89 13.50 -24.10
C LEU A 194 -4.89 14.53 -23.57
N VAL A 195 -5.37 15.43 -24.44
CA VAL A 195 -6.58 16.21 -24.22
C VAL A 195 -7.54 16.01 -25.39
N THR A 196 -8.80 15.73 -25.07
CA THR A 196 -9.91 15.52 -26.01
C THR A 196 -11.17 16.20 -25.48
N TRP A 197 -12.18 16.36 -26.34
CA TRP A 197 -13.39 17.09 -25.99
C TRP A 197 -14.61 16.63 -26.78
N GLY A 198 -15.79 17.13 -26.38
CA GLY A 198 -17.06 16.95 -27.10
C GLY A 198 -18.17 17.89 -26.62
N GLU A 199 -19.31 17.89 -27.31
CA GLU A 199 -20.50 18.67 -26.93
C GLU A 199 -21.32 17.99 -25.82
N THR A 200 -21.14 16.68 -25.64
CA THR A 200 -21.77 15.87 -24.58
C THR A 200 -20.74 15.01 -23.86
N SER A 201 -21.05 14.52 -22.66
CA SER A 201 -20.14 13.60 -21.94
C SER A 201 -19.87 12.33 -22.74
N LYS A 202 -20.90 11.79 -23.41
CA LYS A 202 -20.76 10.61 -24.27
C LYS A 202 -19.80 10.85 -25.43
N GLU A 203 -19.94 11.98 -26.09
CA GLU A 203 -19.09 12.34 -27.24
C GLU A 203 -17.64 12.50 -26.79
N SER A 204 -17.37 13.26 -25.72
CA SER A 204 -16.02 13.45 -25.19
C SER A 204 -15.37 12.13 -24.77
N TYR A 205 -16.12 11.28 -24.06
CA TYR A 205 -15.66 9.93 -23.72
C TYR A 205 -15.37 9.10 -24.98
N SER A 206 -16.29 9.07 -25.93
CA SER A 206 -16.14 8.25 -27.14
C SER A 206 -14.96 8.72 -27.98
N LYS A 207 -14.75 10.03 -28.12
CA LYS A 207 -13.60 10.62 -28.80
C LYS A 207 -12.29 10.25 -28.11
N THR A 208 -12.26 10.29 -26.79
CA THR A 208 -11.09 9.84 -26.00
C THR A 208 -10.72 8.39 -26.34
N ILE A 209 -11.70 7.48 -26.30
CA ILE A 209 -11.48 6.06 -26.58
C ILE A 209 -11.13 5.81 -28.06
N GLU A 210 -11.72 6.55 -29.00
CA GLU A 210 -11.41 6.47 -30.44
C GLU A 210 -9.94 6.82 -30.70
N ILE A 211 -9.49 7.99 -30.24
CA ILE A 211 -8.11 8.47 -30.43
C ILE A 211 -7.08 7.49 -29.84
N ILE A 212 -7.37 6.94 -28.65
CA ILE A 212 -6.48 5.96 -28.02
C ILE A 212 -6.39 4.69 -28.87
N ASN A 213 -7.51 4.18 -29.38
CA ASN A 213 -7.53 2.98 -30.20
C ASN A 213 -6.85 3.19 -31.57
N GLU A 214 -6.92 4.38 -32.16
CA GLU A 214 -6.15 4.73 -33.36
C GLU A 214 -4.64 4.59 -33.10
N ALA A 215 -4.15 5.17 -31.99
CA ALA A 215 -2.75 5.05 -31.57
C ALA A 215 -2.34 3.60 -31.25
N GLU A 216 -3.15 2.86 -30.49
CA GLU A 216 -2.89 1.44 -30.19
C GLU A 216 -2.83 0.60 -31.46
N THR A 217 -3.73 0.82 -32.42
CA THR A 217 -3.76 0.09 -33.69
C THR A 217 -2.47 0.31 -34.46
N PHE A 218 -2.00 1.56 -34.52
CA PHE A 218 -0.75 1.90 -35.20
C PHE A 218 0.48 1.25 -34.55
N ILE A 219 0.58 1.31 -33.21
CA ILE A 219 1.68 0.68 -32.47
C ILE A 219 1.67 -0.84 -32.68
N ASN A 220 0.52 -1.48 -32.50
CA ASN A 220 0.39 -2.94 -32.64
C ASN A 220 0.70 -3.43 -34.05
N ALA A 221 0.44 -2.62 -35.08
CA ALA A 221 0.79 -2.96 -36.47
C ALA A 221 2.32 -2.97 -36.72
N LYS A 222 3.11 -2.28 -35.88
CA LYS A 222 4.58 -2.20 -35.97
C LYS A 222 5.29 -3.07 -34.94
N LEU A 223 4.58 -3.52 -33.90
CA LEU A 223 5.13 -4.32 -32.81
C LEU A 223 5.52 -5.72 -33.27
N ASN A 224 6.73 -6.15 -32.91
CA ASN A 224 7.17 -7.53 -33.04
C ASN A 224 7.49 -8.11 -31.65
N GLU A 225 6.62 -8.99 -31.16
CA GLU A 225 6.71 -9.62 -29.83
C GLU A 225 7.99 -10.45 -29.63
N GLU A 226 8.63 -10.98 -30.68
CA GLU A 226 9.86 -11.75 -30.53
C GLU A 226 11.08 -10.87 -30.23
N THR A 227 11.03 -9.61 -30.68
CA THR A 227 12.16 -8.67 -30.63
C THR A 227 11.94 -7.51 -29.67
N VAL A 228 10.76 -7.41 -29.07
CA VAL A 228 10.43 -6.35 -28.10
C VAL A 228 11.48 -6.33 -26.98
N PHE A 229 11.90 -5.12 -26.57
CA PHE A 229 12.96 -4.92 -25.59
C PHE A 229 14.29 -5.63 -25.92
N GLY A 230 14.58 -5.83 -27.22
CA GLY A 230 15.78 -6.53 -27.68
C GLY A 230 15.70 -8.06 -27.53
N GLY A 231 14.52 -8.61 -27.24
CA GLY A 231 14.29 -10.04 -27.07
C GLY A 231 14.64 -10.57 -25.68
N GLN A 232 14.37 -11.85 -25.47
CA GLN A 232 14.52 -12.53 -24.18
C GLN A 232 15.99 -12.89 -23.90
N LYS A 233 16.52 -12.39 -22.78
CA LYS A 233 17.84 -12.75 -22.22
C LYS A 233 17.76 -13.91 -21.24
N TYR A 234 16.75 -13.91 -20.36
CA TYR A 234 16.58 -14.90 -19.30
C TYR A 234 15.24 -15.62 -19.39
N GLN A 235 15.16 -16.85 -18.87
CA GLN A 235 13.88 -17.56 -18.71
C GLN A 235 13.25 -17.21 -17.36
N SER A 236 11.91 -17.04 -17.35
CA SER A 236 11.15 -16.91 -16.10
C SER A 236 11.27 -18.18 -15.26
N LEU A 237 11.44 -18.02 -13.96
CA LEU A 237 11.30 -19.12 -13.01
C LEU A 237 9.85 -19.57 -12.93
N THR A 238 9.60 -20.82 -12.51
CA THR A 238 8.23 -21.23 -12.19
C THR A 238 7.70 -20.46 -10.98
N ASP A 239 6.38 -20.46 -10.78
CA ASP A 239 5.79 -19.74 -9.65
C ASP A 239 6.21 -20.34 -8.31
N GLU A 240 6.39 -21.67 -8.22
CA GLU A 240 6.90 -22.31 -7.00
C GLU A 240 8.36 -21.91 -6.70
N GLU A 241 9.21 -21.90 -7.72
CA GLU A 241 10.61 -21.51 -7.61
C GLU A 241 10.74 -20.04 -7.19
N ALA A 242 9.99 -19.16 -7.86
CA ALA A 242 9.96 -17.74 -7.54
C ALA A 242 9.41 -17.47 -6.15
N ALA A 243 8.32 -18.15 -5.73
CA ALA A 243 7.76 -18.01 -4.39
C ALA A 243 8.77 -18.43 -3.30
N SER A 244 9.50 -19.53 -3.51
CA SER A 244 10.54 -19.98 -2.58
C SER A 244 11.70 -18.97 -2.46
N ILE A 245 12.12 -18.36 -3.57
CA ILE A 245 13.15 -17.32 -3.56
C ILE A 245 12.62 -16.03 -2.91
N LEU A 246 11.43 -15.58 -3.31
CA LEU A 246 10.78 -14.38 -2.77
C LEU A 246 10.59 -14.46 -1.26
N ALA A 247 10.14 -15.61 -0.72
CA ALA A 247 9.99 -15.79 0.72
C ALA A 247 11.29 -15.52 1.49
N LYS A 248 12.45 -15.88 0.91
CA LYS A 248 13.77 -15.65 1.50
C LYS A 248 14.26 -14.21 1.34
N VAL A 249 14.03 -13.58 0.18
CA VAL A 249 14.58 -12.25 -0.12
C VAL A 249 13.68 -11.08 0.30
N MET A 250 12.37 -11.28 0.39
CA MET A 250 11.42 -10.22 0.79
C MET A 250 11.77 -9.57 2.14
N PRO A 251 12.10 -10.33 3.21
CA PRO A 251 12.54 -9.74 4.47
C PRO A 251 13.84 -8.92 4.33
N ILE A 252 14.76 -9.36 3.48
CA ILE A 252 16.02 -8.66 3.23
C ILE A 252 15.78 -7.35 2.48
N ILE A 253 14.98 -7.39 1.40
CA ILE A 253 14.57 -6.21 0.64
C ILE A 253 13.90 -5.22 1.58
N ARG A 254 12.95 -5.71 2.40
CA ARG A 254 12.18 -4.86 3.32
C ARG A 254 13.10 -4.16 4.29
N GLY A 255 14.06 -4.87 4.87
CA GLY A 255 15.11 -4.32 5.70
C GLY A 255 15.89 -3.21 5.01
N ALA A 256 16.41 -3.50 3.82
CA ALA A 256 17.22 -2.56 3.04
C ALA A 256 16.48 -1.27 2.68
N VAL A 257 15.17 -1.33 2.41
CA VAL A 257 14.34 -0.16 2.07
C VAL A 257 13.69 0.53 3.27
N SER A 258 13.97 0.10 4.51
CA SER A 258 13.29 0.54 5.74
C SER A 258 14.20 1.31 6.71
N GLU A 259 15.21 2.02 6.21
CA GLU A 259 16.23 2.68 7.04
C GLU A 259 15.69 3.90 7.81
N GLU A 260 15.05 4.85 7.13
CA GLU A 260 14.46 6.01 7.82
C GLU A 260 13.03 5.73 8.28
N LYS A 261 12.23 5.10 7.42
CA LYS A 261 10.86 4.68 7.73
C LYS A 261 10.62 3.27 7.21
N LYS A 262 9.95 2.46 8.04
CA LYS A 262 9.54 1.11 7.64
C LYS A 262 8.68 1.12 6.39
N MET A 263 8.88 0.14 5.52
CA MET A 263 8.07 -0.09 4.33
C MET A 263 7.39 -1.45 4.40
N LEU A 264 6.29 -1.58 3.67
CA LEU A 264 5.73 -2.86 3.28
C LEU A 264 6.07 -3.14 1.84
N LEU A 265 6.11 -4.44 1.52
CA LEU A 265 6.38 -4.90 0.17
C LEU A 265 5.20 -5.67 -0.41
N THR A 266 5.10 -5.61 -1.72
CA THR A 266 4.30 -6.52 -2.55
C THR A 266 5.14 -6.95 -3.74
N TYR A 267 4.80 -8.07 -4.38
CA TYR A 267 5.45 -8.48 -5.62
C TYR A 267 4.43 -8.68 -6.74
N ASP A 268 4.90 -8.58 -7.99
CA ASP A 268 4.12 -8.78 -9.20
C ASP A 268 4.92 -9.62 -10.21
N ARG A 269 4.23 -10.56 -10.84
CA ARG A 269 4.73 -11.53 -11.83
C ARG A 269 3.91 -11.51 -13.11
N GLY A 270 3.26 -10.40 -13.42
CA GLY A 270 2.54 -10.18 -14.66
C GLY A 270 3.42 -10.50 -15.88
N GLU A 271 2.78 -10.97 -16.94
CA GLU A 271 3.46 -11.39 -18.18
C GLU A 271 4.30 -10.26 -18.78
N ASP A 272 3.80 -9.02 -18.75
CA ASP A 272 4.50 -7.83 -19.21
C ASP A 272 5.72 -7.51 -18.35
N VAL A 273 5.61 -7.66 -17.02
CA VAL A 273 6.73 -7.52 -16.09
C VAL A 273 7.80 -8.56 -16.38
N LEU A 274 7.41 -9.84 -16.49
CA LEU A 274 8.35 -10.92 -16.76
C LEU A 274 8.99 -10.80 -18.16
N GLN A 275 8.23 -10.38 -19.18
CA GLN A 275 8.77 -10.09 -20.51
C GLN A 275 9.82 -8.99 -20.43
N PHE A 276 9.54 -7.91 -19.67
CA PHE A 276 10.46 -6.80 -19.51
C PHE A 276 11.71 -7.18 -18.72
N VAL A 277 11.59 -7.64 -17.47
CA VAL A 277 12.77 -7.86 -16.60
C VAL A 277 13.74 -8.92 -17.14
N ASN A 278 13.24 -9.84 -17.96
CA ASN A 278 14.03 -10.88 -18.62
C ASN A 278 14.63 -10.45 -19.97
N SER A 279 14.38 -9.23 -20.43
CA SER A 279 14.85 -8.76 -21.74
C SER A 279 16.30 -8.29 -21.72
N TYR A 280 16.92 -8.20 -22.91
CA TYR A 280 18.27 -7.64 -23.06
C TYR A 280 18.32 -6.14 -22.71
N GLN A 281 17.27 -5.38 -23.02
CA GLN A 281 17.27 -3.93 -22.88
C GLN A 281 16.75 -3.42 -21.52
N ALA A 282 16.14 -4.27 -20.68
CA ALA A 282 15.61 -3.81 -19.38
C ALA A 282 16.63 -3.10 -18.47
N PRO A 283 17.91 -3.54 -18.35
CA PRO A 283 18.89 -2.83 -17.55
C PRO A 283 19.13 -1.38 -17.99
N GLU A 284 19.01 -1.09 -19.29
CA GLU A 284 19.23 0.24 -19.85
C GLU A 284 17.93 1.05 -19.91
N LEU A 285 16.86 0.48 -20.47
CA LEU A 285 15.56 1.14 -20.62
C LEU A 285 14.97 1.58 -19.28
N SER A 286 15.10 0.73 -18.25
CA SER A 286 14.58 1.07 -16.91
C SER A 286 15.28 2.29 -16.30
N GLN A 287 16.48 2.66 -16.78
CA GLN A 287 17.30 3.74 -16.22
C GLN A 287 17.17 5.06 -17.00
N ILE A 288 16.32 5.13 -18.04
CA ILE A 288 16.12 6.34 -18.84
C ILE A 288 15.30 7.40 -18.08
N GLY A 289 14.29 6.97 -17.31
CA GLY A 289 13.43 7.86 -16.53
C GLY A 289 11.96 7.43 -16.51
N ALA A 290 11.12 8.26 -15.90
CA ALA A 290 9.69 7.99 -15.76
C ALA A 290 8.92 8.20 -17.07
N ALA A 291 7.94 7.35 -17.35
CA ALA A 291 7.11 7.48 -18.56
C ALA A 291 6.16 8.69 -18.57
N CYS A 292 5.85 9.27 -17.40
CA CYS A 292 4.89 10.38 -17.23
C CYS A 292 5.15 11.06 -15.88
N PRO A 293 4.91 12.39 -15.75
CA PRO A 293 4.98 13.12 -14.50
C PRO A 293 4.29 12.43 -13.30
N ASP A 294 3.11 11.85 -13.49
CA ASP A 294 2.34 11.17 -12.44
C ASP A 294 3.11 10.02 -11.76
N HIS A 295 4.03 9.37 -12.50
CA HIS A 295 4.82 8.27 -11.97
C HIS A 295 5.80 8.76 -10.89
N LEU A 296 6.41 9.93 -11.07
CA LEU A 296 7.54 10.40 -10.26
C LEU A 296 7.21 10.48 -8.76
N VAL A 297 5.98 10.86 -8.41
CA VAL A 297 5.51 10.97 -7.03
C VAL A 297 5.44 9.60 -6.32
N HIS A 298 5.21 8.53 -7.09
CA HIS A 298 4.94 7.19 -6.55
C HIS A 298 6.08 6.19 -6.79
N THR A 299 6.78 6.29 -7.92
CA THR A 299 7.81 5.33 -8.35
C THR A 299 9.22 5.90 -8.22
N LYS A 300 9.39 7.21 -8.00
CA LYS A 300 10.63 7.97 -8.22
C LYS A 300 11.04 8.00 -9.71
N MET A 301 12.17 8.65 -10.00
CA MET A 301 12.69 8.83 -11.35
C MET A 301 12.97 7.50 -12.08
N VAL A 302 13.62 6.55 -11.40
CA VAL A 302 13.99 5.24 -11.95
C VAL A 302 13.73 4.13 -10.92
N PRO A 303 13.46 2.88 -11.33
CA PRO A 303 13.47 1.72 -10.44
C PRO A 303 14.91 1.25 -10.18
N LEU A 304 15.07 0.32 -9.23
CA LEU A 304 16.27 -0.47 -9.08
C LEU A 304 16.19 -1.73 -9.95
N TYR A 305 17.10 -1.92 -10.90
CA TYR A 305 17.25 -3.20 -11.61
C TYR A 305 18.35 -4.04 -10.96
N ILE A 306 18.03 -5.29 -10.59
CA ILE A 306 18.99 -6.22 -10.00
C ILE A 306 19.67 -7.03 -11.11
N ASN A 307 21.00 -6.89 -11.22
CA ASN A 307 21.79 -7.72 -12.11
C ASN A 307 22.04 -9.09 -11.46
N TRP A 308 21.17 -10.05 -11.76
CA TRP A 308 21.24 -11.42 -11.29
C TRP A 308 20.84 -12.40 -12.41
N ASP A 309 21.49 -13.55 -12.46
CA ASP A 309 21.17 -14.63 -13.41
C ASP A 309 20.20 -15.62 -12.75
N PRO A 310 18.91 -15.64 -13.15
CA PRO A 310 17.91 -16.50 -12.53
C PRO A 310 18.13 -17.99 -12.79
N GLN A 311 18.86 -18.37 -13.84
CA GLN A 311 19.13 -19.78 -14.14
C GLN A 311 20.10 -20.39 -13.12
N THR A 312 20.93 -19.58 -12.45
CA THR A 312 21.83 -20.06 -11.39
C THR A 312 21.09 -20.47 -10.11
N LYS A 313 19.93 -19.84 -9.85
CA LYS A 313 19.15 -20.00 -8.60
C LYS A 313 19.97 -19.75 -7.32
N ASP A 314 21.07 -19.00 -7.44
CA ASP A 314 21.94 -18.63 -6.32
C ASP A 314 21.27 -17.50 -5.52
N VAL A 315 20.62 -17.88 -4.41
CA VAL A 315 19.86 -16.96 -3.57
C VAL A 315 20.79 -16.07 -2.75
N GLU A 316 21.93 -16.59 -2.33
CA GLU A 316 22.95 -15.86 -1.60
C GLU A 316 23.55 -14.74 -2.47
N ALA A 317 23.87 -15.02 -3.73
CA ALA A 317 24.28 -14.00 -4.69
C ALA A 317 23.19 -12.95 -4.93
N LEU A 318 21.91 -13.37 -5.04
CA LEU A 318 20.79 -12.44 -5.16
C LEU A 318 20.66 -11.52 -3.93
N ILE A 319 20.82 -12.06 -2.72
CA ILE A 319 20.76 -11.30 -1.47
C ILE A 319 21.84 -10.21 -1.45
N GLU A 320 23.08 -10.53 -1.86
CA GLU A 320 24.15 -9.53 -1.90
C GLU A 320 23.89 -8.48 -3.00
N SER A 321 23.48 -8.89 -4.20
CA SER A 321 23.09 -7.94 -5.26
C SER A 321 21.96 -7.00 -4.84
N ILE A 322 20.99 -7.47 -4.04
CA ILE A 322 19.91 -6.65 -3.49
C ILE A 322 20.46 -5.60 -2.53
N LYS A 323 21.32 -6.00 -1.58
CA LYS A 323 21.88 -5.08 -0.58
C LYS A 323 22.73 -4.00 -1.26
N GLU A 324 23.63 -4.41 -2.16
CA GLU A 324 24.47 -3.50 -2.94
C GLU A 324 23.64 -2.59 -3.84
N GLY A 325 22.66 -3.14 -4.54
CA GLY A 325 21.76 -2.39 -5.43
C GLY A 325 20.95 -1.33 -4.69
N VAL A 326 20.37 -1.66 -3.53
CA VAL A 326 19.61 -0.70 -2.72
C VAL A 326 20.53 0.38 -2.14
N ALA A 327 21.74 0.03 -1.68
CA ALA A 327 22.71 1.00 -1.20
C ALA A 327 23.13 1.99 -2.31
N SER A 328 23.50 1.47 -3.48
CA SER A 328 23.87 2.26 -4.66
C SER A 328 22.71 3.15 -5.13
N PHE A 329 21.48 2.64 -5.16
CA PHE A 329 20.29 3.42 -5.49
C PHE A 329 20.13 4.62 -4.53
N LYS A 330 20.28 4.40 -3.22
CA LYS A 330 20.17 5.48 -2.23
C LYS A 330 21.24 6.56 -2.42
N GLU A 331 22.46 6.16 -2.74
CA GLU A 331 23.55 7.10 -3.04
C GLU A 331 23.27 7.90 -4.31
N GLY A 332 22.82 7.23 -5.37
CA GLY A 332 22.41 7.88 -6.62
C GLY A 332 21.26 8.86 -6.41
N TYR A 333 20.23 8.49 -5.64
CA TYR A 333 19.11 9.36 -5.33
C TYR A 333 19.52 10.58 -4.50
N LYS A 334 20.44 10.41 -3.54
CA LYS A 334 21.03 11.54 -2.79
C LYS A 334 21.79 12.49 -3.70
N ALA A 335 22.60 11.97 -4.64
CA ALA A 335 23.32 12.79 -5.61
C ALA A 335 22.36 13.54 -6.55
N TYR A 336 21.31 12.86 -7.03
CA TYR A 336 20.23 13.46 -7.82
C TYR A 336 19.53 14.60 -7.07
N PHE A 337 19.19 14.40 -5.79
CA PHE A 337 18.59 15.44 -4.96
C PHE A 337 19.54 16.63 -4.78
N GLU A 338 20.79 16.39 -4.37
CA GLU A 338 21.77 17.44 -4.12
C GLU A 338 22.13 18.25 -5.38
N GLY A 339 22.14 17.61 -6.54
CA GLY A 339 22.41 18.28 -7.82
C GLY A 339 21.27 19.17 -8.33
N ASN A 340 20.03 18.95 -7.87
CA ASN A 340 18.85 19.63 -8.39
C ASN A 340 18.09 20.48 -7.36
N LYS A 341 18.40 20.36 -6.06
CA LYS A 341 17.61 20.99 -4.99
C LYS A 341 17.58 22.52 -5.02
N ASN A 342 16.44 23.05 -4.58
CA ASN A 342 16.28 24.47 -4.26
C ASN A 342 16.35 24.69 -2.74
N GLU A 343 16.43 25.96 -2.35
CA GLU A 343 16.42 26.35 -0.95
C GLU A 343 15.09 25.94 -0.27
N GLY A 344 15.18 25.18 0.81
CA GLY A 344 14.02 24.72 1.59
C GLY A 344 13.50 23.31 1.23
N ASP A 345 13.97 22.72 0.13
CA ASP A 345 13.59 21.37 -0.27
C ASP A 345 14.09 20.33 0.75
N LYS A 346 13.25 19.33 1.02
CA LYS A 346 13.56 18.22 1.94
C LYS A 346 13.49 16.90 1.17
N MET A 347 14.61 16.20 1.12
CA MET A 347 14.71 14.91 0.44
C MET A 347 13.70 13.90 0.98
N PHE A 348 13.04 13.18 0.08
CA PHE A 348 12.26 12.01 0.47
C PHE A 348 13.15 10.81 0.77
N GLU A 349 12.57 9.82 1.44
CA GLU A 349 13.21 8.52 1.66
C GLU A 349 13.91 8.04 0.37
N PRO A 350 15.24 7.86 0.40
CA PRO A 350 16.03 7.56 -0.80
C PRO A 350 15.90 6.11 -1.29
N ALA A 351 15.19 5.23 -0.57
CA ALA A 351 15.01 3.84 -1.00
C ALA A 351 14.15 3.68 -2.28
N PRO A 352 14.42 2.65 -3.10
CA PRO A 352 13.64 2.38 -4.32
C PRO A 352 12.19 1.99 -4.02
N ARG A 353 11.27 2.43 -4.89
CA ARG A 353 9.84 2.08 -4.85
C ARG A 353 9.50 0.86 -5.69
N VAL A 354 10.32 0.60 -6.70
CA VAL A 354 10.18 -0.52 -7.64
C VAL A 354 11.55 -1.16 -7.78
N ILE A 355 11.60 -2.49 -7.63
CA ILE A 355 12.81 -3.31 -7.73
C ILE A 355 12.52 -4.42 -8.74
N LEU A 356 13.28 -4.46 -9.82
CA LEU A 356 13.13 -5.40 -10.93
C LEU A 356 14.14 -6.52 -10.78
N ILE A 357 13.67 -7.77 -10.76
CA ILE A 357 14.49 -8.95 -10.53
C ILE A 357 14.24 -9.95 -11.68
N PRO A 358 15.23 -10.20 -12.55
CA PRO A 358 15.13 -11.21 -13.60
C PRO A 358 14.66 -12.57 -13.08
N GLY A 359 13.83 -13.27 -13.85
CA GLY A 359 13.23 -14.56 -13.50
C GLY A 359 12.16 -14.51 -12.41
N VAL A 360 12.18 -13.49 -11.55
CA VAL A 360 11.32 -13.35 -10.37
C VAL A 360 10.19 -12.34 -10.58
N GLY A 361 10.41 -11.23 -11.28
CA GLY A 361 9.41 -10.19 -11.52
C GLY A 361 9.75 -8.87 -10.85
N MET A 362 8.74 -8.20 -10.29
CA MET A 362 8.87 -6.87 -9.70
C MET A 362 8.48 -6.88 -8.23
N VAL A 363 9.32 -6.32 -7.35
CA VAL A 363 9.01 -6.06 -5.94
C VAL A 363 8.79 -4.57 -5.75
N ASN A 364 7.71 -4.21 -5.08
CA ASN A 364 7.32 -2.82 -4.85
C ASN A 364 7.40 -2.50 -3.36
N SER A 365 7.68 -1.23 -3.04
CA SER A 365 7.75 -0.75 -1.66
C SER A 365 6.79 0.43 -1.43
N GLY A 366 6.14 0.46 -0.27
CA GLY A 366 5.21 1.52 0.10
C GLY A 366 4.98 1.63 1.60
N LYS A 367 4.29 2.69 2.03
CA LYS A 367 3.92 2.90 3.45
C LYS A 367 2.89 1.88 3.96
N ASP A 368 2.14 1.30 3.03
CA ASP A 368 1.22 0.19 3.22
C ASP A 368 1.10 -0.61 1.93
N VAL A 369 0.38 -1.73 1.97
CA VAL A 369 0.17 -2.61 0.80
C VAL A 369 -0.46 -1.85 -0.37
N ASN A 370 -1.40 -0.95 -0.11
CA ASN A 370 -2.08 -0.21 -1.18
C ASN A 370 -1.11 0.72 -1.90
N ASN A 371 -0.30 1.48 -1.16
CA ASN A 371 0.71 2.35 -1.76
C ASN A 371 1.81 1.56 -2.48
N SER A 372 2.20 0.40 -1.95
CA SER A 372 3.13 -0.52 -2.64
C SER A 372 2.56 -0.99 -3.99
N ARG A 373 1.27 -1.35 -4.04
CA ARG A 373 0.59 -1.76 -5.28
C ARG A 373 0.40 -0.61 -6.26
N VAL A 374 0.17 0.62 -5.80
CA VAL A 374 0.09 1.79 -6.68
C VAL A 374 1.42 1.99 -7.42
N SER A 375 2.56 1.88 -6.73
CA SER A 375 3.88 1.94 -7.36
C SER A 375 4.04 0.88 -8.45
N GLY A 376 3.65 -0.37 -8.16
CA GLY A 376 3.70 -1.45 -9.14
C GLY A 376 2.77 -1.22 -10.34
N ALA A 377 1.51 -0.84 -10.08
CA ALA A 377 0.53 -0.57 -11.13
C ALA A 377 0.97 0.54 -12.09
N LEU A 378 1.57 1.61 -11.55
CA LEU A 378 2.15 2.68 -12.37
C LEU A 378 3.37 2.18 -13.17
N TYR A 379 4.16 1.28 -12.60
CA TYR A 379 5.30 0.71 -13.34
C TYR A 379 4.89 -0.25 -14.47
N HIS A 380 3.75 -0.96 -14.35
CA HIS A 380 3.15 -1.65 -15.52
C HIS A 380 2.88 -0.68 -16.67
N ARG A 381 2.39 0.53 -16.36
CA ARG A 381 2.16 1.57 -17.39
C ARG A 381 3.48 2.02 -17.99
N ALA A 382 4.51 2.23 -17.16
CA ALA A 382 5.85 2.53 -17.65
C ALA A 382 6.39 1.44 -18.59
N ILE A 383 6.19 0.15 -18.29
CA ILE A 383 6.55 -0.96 -19.18
C ILE A 383 5.77 -0.90 -20.49
N ALA A 384 4.46 -0.67 -20.45
CA ALA A 384 3.63 -0.53 -21.64
C ALA A 384 4.08 0.64 -22.52
N VAL A 385 4.42 1.79 -21.90
CA VAL A 385 4.95 2.96 -22.60
C VAL A 385 6.31 2.68 -23.22
N MET A 386 7.23 2.04 -22.47
CA MET A 386 8.54 1.65 -23.02
C MET A 386 8.38 0.68 -24.18
N LYS A 387 7.45 -0.29 -24.08
CA LYS A 387 7.11 -1.23 -25.17
C LYS A 387 6.66 -0.48 -26.43
N GLY A 388 5.69 0.42 -26.29
CA GLY A 388 5.18 1.20 -27.42
C GLY A 388 6.22 2.17 -27.99
N SER A 389 6.94 2.90 -27.14
CA SER A 389 7.95 3.88 -27.56
C SER A 389 9.09 3.24 -28.34
N THR A 390 9.64 2.12 -27.81
CA THR A 390 10.72 1.36 -28.47
C THR A 390 10.30 0.64 -29.75
N THR A 391 9.00 0.43 -29.94
CA THR A 391 8.44 -0.06 -31.21
C THR A 391 8.44 1.03 -32.29
N LEU A 392 8.31 2.29 -31.87
CA LEU A 392 8.15 3.44 -32.75
C LEU A 392 9.46 4.22 -33.01
N GLY A 393 10.37 4.21 -32.05
CA GLY A 393 11.62 4.98 -32.02
C GLY A 393 12.44 4.65 -30.78
N ASN A 394 13.13 5.63 -30.21
CA ASN A 394 13.78 5.48 -28.90
C ASN A 394 12.90 6.05 -27.79
N PHE A 395 12.84 5.36 -26.65
CA PHE A 395 12.17 5.89 -25.46
C PHE A 395 12.98 7.07 -24.89
N VAL A 396 12.32 8.20 -24.71
CA VAL A 396 12.86 9.40 -24.07
C VAL A 396 11.96 9.82 -22.92
N SER A 397 12.57 10.29 -21.84
CA SER A 397 11.88 10.76 -20.64
C SER A 397 12.21 12.22 -20.36
N LEU A 398 11.66 12.73 -19.26
CA LEU A 398 12.07 14.00 -18.66
C LEU A 398 13.55 13.95 -18.28
N SER A 399 14.23 15.07 -18.41
CA SER A 399 15.57 15.23 -17.83
C SER A 399 15.52 15.08 -16.30
N GLU A 400 16.68 14.92 -15.67
CA GLU A 400 16.79 14.89 -14.20
C GLU A 400 16.16 16.14 -13.56
N ASN A 401 16.45 17.33 -14.10
CA ASN A 401 15.92 18.57 -13.54
C ASN A 401 14.41 18.69 -13.73
N GLU A 402 13.88 18.31 -14.89
CA GLU A 402 12.43 18.28 -15.12
C GLU A 402 11.74 17.26 -14.19
N SER A 403 12.34 16.10 -14.01
CA SER A 403 11.85 15.07 -13.07
C SER A 403 11.84 15.58 -11.63
N TYR A 404 12.93 16.26 -11.22
CA TYR A 404 13.06 16.85 -9.88
C TYR A 404 11.96 17.88 -9.62
N ASN A 405 11.74 18.76 -10.59
CA ASN A 405 10.74 19.82 -10.50
C ASN A 405 9.30 19.30 -10.39
N VAL A 406 9.02 18.07 -10.82
CA VAL A 406 7.74 17.39 -10.63
C VAL A 406 7.72 16.68 -9.28
N GLU A 407 8.75 15.90 -8.95
CA GLU A 407 8.82 15.11 -7.72
C GLU A 407 8.80 15.98 -6.45
N TYR A 408 9.46 17.14 -6.48
CA TYR A 408 9.56 18.08 -5.36
C TYR A 408 8.64 19.30 -5.51
N TRP A 409 7.60 19.20 -6.34
CA TRP A 409 6.72 20.32 -6.62
C TRP A 409 5.90 20.74 -5.38
N PRO A 410 6.04 21.98 -4.85
CA PRO A 410 5.41 22.37 -3.58
C PRO A 410 3.90 22.15 -3.53
N LEU A 411 3.20 22.27 -4.66
CA LEU A 411 1.76 22.01 -4.73
C LEU A 411 1.41 20.53 -4.57
N GLU A 412 2.21 19.63 -5.13
CA GLU A 412 2.06 18.20 -4.94
C GLU A 412 2.41 17.81 -3.50
N LEU A 413 3.48 18.39 -2.96
CA LEU A 413 3.93 18.17 -1.59
C LEU A 413 2.90 18.66 -0.56
N TYR A 414 2.26 19.80 -0.83
CA TYR A 414 1.17 20.30 0.01
C TYR A 414 0.05 19.26 0.15
N LYS A 415 -0.30 18.52 -0.91
CA LYS A 415 -1.31 17.44 -0.81
C LYS A 415 -0.88 16.35 0.17
N LEU A 416 0.41 16.01 0.19
CA LEU A 416 0.96 15.04 1.14
C LEU A 416 0.90 15.56 2.59
N THR A 417 1.00 16.87 2.81
CA THR A 417 0.86 17.48 4.15
C THR A 417 -0.58 17.49 4.68
N LEU A 418 -1.58 17.34 3.82
CA LEU A 418 -2.99 17.23 4.23
C LEU A 418 -3.33 15.87 4.83
N ALA A 419 -2.48 14.86 4.63
CA ALA A 419 -2.68 13.56 5.24
C ALA A 419 -2.55 13.65 6.77
N PRO A 420 -3.37 12.91 7.54
CA PRO A 420 -3.20 12.84 8.98
C PRO A 420 -1.81 12.27 9.32
N ALA A 421 -1.28 12.65 10.48
CA ALA A 421 -0.05 12.08 11.00
C ALA A 421 -0.15 10.55 11.07
N GLU A 422 0.97 9.86 10.78
CA GLU A 422 1.01 8.41 10.86
C GLU A 422 0.72 7.94 12.29
N ALA A 423 -0.20 6.98 12.42
CA ALA A 423 -0.51 6.35 13.70
C ALA A 423 0.63 5.42 14.16
N GLU A 424 0.68 5.09 15.46
CA GLU A 424 1.79 4.39 16.14
C GLU A 424 2.22 3.05 15.50
N PHE A 425 1.29 2.29 14.93
CA PHE A 425 1.60 1.02 14.26
C PHE A 425 1.56 1.09 12.74
N SER A 426 1.47 2.30 12.17
CA SER A 426 1.64 2.49 10.73
C SER A 426 2.94 1.86 10.27
N ARG A 427 2.91 1.21 9.10
CA ARG A 427 4.05 0.50 8.49
C ARG A 427 4.56 -0.73 9.24
N LYS A 428 3.90 -1.14 10.34
CA LYS A 428 4.27 -2.34 11.10
C LYS A 428 3.41 -3.54 10.71
N VAL A 429 4.00 -4.73 10.73
CA VAL A 429 3.34 -6.01 10.50
C VAL A 429 3.33 -6.82 11.79
N ALA A 430 2.15 -7.17 12.28
CA ALA A 430 1.95 -7.94 13.49
C ALA A 430 1.45 -9.35 13.19
N PHE A 431 2.23 -10.36 13.56
CA PHE A 431 1.87 -11.76 13.46
C PHE A 431 1.32 -12.26 14.79
N ILE A 432 0.06 -12.70 14.79
CA ILE A 432 -0.70 -13.01 15.99
C ILE A 432 -1.13 -14.47 15.93
N THR A 433 -0.55 -15.28 16.80
CA THR A 433 -0.96 -16.69 16.96
C THR A 433 -2.23 -16.78 17.81
N GLY A 434 -3.11 -17.74 17.51
CA GLY A 434 -4.43 -17.78 18.15
C GLY A 434 -5.28 -16.56 17.77
N GLY A 435 -5.10 -16.04 16.56
CA GLY A 435 -5.71 -14.79 16.08
C GLY A 435 -7.24 -14.81 16.03
N ALA A 436 -7.86 -15.99 15.95
CA ALA A 436 -9.32 -16.12 16.01
C ALA A 436 -9.88 -16.08 17.45
N GLY A 437 -9.02 -16.33 18.45
CA GLY A 437 -9.42 -16.33 19.86
C GLY A 437 -9.65 -14.93 20.42
N GLY A 438 -10.25 -14.84 21.61
CA GLY A 438 -10.61 -13.57 22.25
C GLY A 438 -9.45 -12.58 22.34
N ILE A 439 -8.32 -12.96 22.96
CA ILE A 439 -7.14 -12.08 23.11
C ILE A 439 -6.53 -11.74 21.74
N GLY A 440 -6.37 -12.74 20.87
CA GLY A 440 -5.77 -12.56 19.55
C GLY A 440 -6.55 -11.59 18.67
N SER A 441 -7.86 -11.78 18.56
CA SER A 441 -8.75 -10.92 17.75
C SER A 441 -8.87 -9.51 18.33
N ALA A 442 -8.97 -9.34 19.65
CA ALA A 442 -8.95 -8.03 20.30
C ALA A 442 -7.63 -7.30 20.05
N THR A 443 -6.50 -8.01 20.10
CA THR A 443 -5.18 -7.47 19.79
C THR A 443 -5.05 -7.05 18.33
N ALA A 444 -5.54 -7.88 17.40
CA ALA A 444 -5.54 -7.55 15.98
C ALA A 444 -6.31 -6.24 15.71
N ARG A 445 -7.52 -6.12 16.28
CA ARG A 445 -8.35 -4.90 16.18
C ARG A 445 -7.67 -3.68 16.80
N ARG A 446 -7.00 -3.87 17.93
CA ARG A 446 -6.30 -2.80 18.63
C ARG A 446 -5.09 -2.26 17.86
N LEU A 447 -4.33 -3.14 17.20
CA LEU A 447 -3.15 -2.74 16.44
C LEU A 447 -3.53 -2.13 15.08
N VAL A 448 -4.52 -2.70 14.39
CA VAL A 448 -4.97 -2.16 13.08
C VAL A 448 -5.66 -0.80 13.20
N SER A 449 -6.34 -0.52 14.31
CA SER A 449 -6.94 0.80 14.56
C SER A 449 -5.90 1.93 14.64
N GLU A 450 -4.63 1.58 14.85
CA GLU A 450 -3.47 2.48 14.84
C GLU A 450 -2.49 2.16 13.68
N GLY A 451 -3.00 1.55 12.60
CA GLY A 451 -2.30 1.48 11.29
C GLY A 451 -1.50 0.22 11.01
N ALA A 452 -1.52 -0.79 11.89
CA ALA A 452 -0.81 -2.06 11.66
C ALA A 452 -1.41 -2.85 10.49
N HIS A 453 -0.58 -3.69 9.85
CA HIS A 453 -1.06 -4.85 9.11
C HIS A 453 -0.97 -6.06 10.02
N VAL A 454 -1.95 -6.96 9.97
CA VAL A 454 -2.06 -8.08 10.90
C VAL A 454 -2.14 -9.42 10.18
N VAL A 455 -1.44 -10.42 10.71
CA VAL A 455 -1.56 -11.82 10.31
C VAL A 455 -2.22 -12.56 11.46
N LEU A 456 -3.38 -13.14 11.19
CA LEU A 456 -4.16 -13.96 12.12
C LEU A 456 -3.82 -15.42 11.84
N ALA A 457 -2.83 -15.94 12.55
CA ALA A 457 -2.42 -17.33 12.42
C ALA A 457 -3.15 -18.19 13.45
N ASP A 458 -3.95 -19.15 12.98
CA ASP A 458 -4.81 -19.95 13.85
C ASP A 458 -5.01 -21.36 13.31
N LEU A 459 -5.30 -22.31 14.20
CA LEU A 459 -5.75 -23.65 13.81
C LEU A 459 -7.15 -23.58 13.19
N ASN A 460 -8.00 -22.68 13.70
CA ASN A 460 -9.32 -22.37 13.16
C ASN A 460 -9.23 -21.31 12.06
N LEU A 461 -8.99 -21.77 10.83
CA LEU A 461 -8.91 -20.89 9.66
C LEU A 461 -10.18 -20.06 9.46
N GLU A 462 -11.36 -20.67 9.55
CA GLU A 462 -12.65 -19.98 9.33
C GLU A 462 -12.84 -18.81 10.31
N GLY A 463 -12.48 -19.02 11.59
CA GLY A 463 -12.51 -17.96 12.59
C GLY A 463 -11.52 -16.82 12.28
N ALA A 464 -10.32 -17.16 11.82
CA ALA A 464 -9.31 -16.16 11.44
C ALA A 464 -9.74 -15.38 10.18
N GLU A 465 -10.32 -16.05 9.18
CA GLU A 465 -10.83 -15.43 7.95
C GLU A 465 -11.98 -14.46 8.25
N LYS A 466 -12.89 -14.82 9.15
CA LYS A 466 -13.96 -13.92 9.59
C LYS A 466 -13.39 -12.63 10.20
N VAL A 467 -12.44 -12.76 11.13
CA VAL A 467 -11.80 -11.58 11.76
C VAL A 467 -11.05 -10.75 10.73
N ALA A 468 -10.33 -11.39 9.80
CA ALA A 468 -9.60 -10.71 8.73
C ALA A 468 -10.54 -9.95 7.79
N ALA A 469 -11.67 -10.55 7.40
CA ALA A 469 -12.68 -9.92 6.55
C ALA A 469 -13.26 -8.67 7.22
N GLU A 470 -13.66 -8.76 8.50
CA GLU A 470 -14.16 -7.62 9.27
C GLU A 470 -13.12 -6.49 9.36
N ILE A 471 -11.84 -6.82 9.56
CA ILE A 471 -10.75 -5.83 9.58
C ILE A 471 -10.56 -5.19 8.20
N ASN A 472 -10.56 -5.99 7.13
CA ASN A 472 -10.36 -5.51 5.76
C ASN A 472 -11.52 -4.63 5.28
N GLU A 473 -12.75 -4.92 5.71
CA GLU A 473 -13.92 -4.09 5.46
C GLU A 473 -13.82 -2.74 6.16
N GLN A 474 -13.41 -2.74 7.44
CA GLN A 474 -13.39 -1.52 8.25
C GLN A 474 -12.17 -0.61 8.00
N TYR A 475 -10.98 -1.18 7.81
CA TYR A 475 -9.70 -0.45 7.79
C TYR A 475 -9.05 -0.40 6.40
N GLY A 476 -9.73 -0.94 5.39
CA GLY A 476 -9.27 -1.02 4.01
C GLY A 476 -8.74 -2.42 3.66
N SER A 477 -8.80 -2.73 2.36
CA SER A 477 -8.39 -4.03 1.85
C SER A 477 -6.93 -4.35 2.15
N ASN A 478 -6.63 -5.64 2.34
CA ASN A 478 -5.27 -6.16 2.58
C ASN A 478 -4.61 -5.63 3.86
N ARG A 479 -5.39 -5.22 4.87
CA ARG A 479 -4.89 -4.92 6.22
C ARG A 479 -4.69 -6.17 7.06
N ALA A 480 -5.48 -7.22 6.82
CA ALA A 480 -5.44 -8.47 7.54
C ALA A 480 -5.30 -9.66 6.60
N LEU A 481 -4.45 -10.61 6.99
CA LEU A 481 -4.28 -11.93 6.37
C LEU A 481 -4.64 -13.01 7.39
N ALA A 482 -5.46 -13.99 6.99
CA ALA A 482 -5.70 -15.19 7.79
C ALA A 482 -4.80 -16.33 7.30
N VAL A 483 -4.18 -17.06 8.24
CA VAL A 483 -3.28 -18.18 7.92
C VAL A 483 -3.65 -19.38 8.79
N LYS A 484 -3.85 -20.54 8.17
CA LYS A 484 -4.01 -21.80 8.91
C LYS A 484 -2.64 -22.24 9.41
N MET A 485 -2.49 -22.35 10.72
CA MET A 485 -1.22 -22.75 11.30
C MET A 485 -1.42 -23.50 12.63
N ASP A 486 -0.90 -24.72 12.68
CA ASP A 486 -0.66 -25.43 13.94
C ASP A 486 0.73 -25.05 14.48
N VAL A 487 0.77 -24.38 15.64
CA VAL A 487 2.01 -23.96 16.28
C VAL A 487 2.93 -25.14 16.65
N THR A 488 2.40 -26.36 16.74
CA THR A 488 3.19 -27.57 17.04
C THR A 488 3.89 -28.15 15.82
N SER A 489 3.58 -27.66 14.62
CA SER A 489 4.18 -28.08 13.34
C SER A 489 5.19 -27.06 12.86
N GLU A 490 6.48 -27.40 12.89
CA GLU A 490 7.57 -26.53 12.43
C GLU A 490 7.39 -26.10 10.96
N GLU A 491 6.98 -27.03 10.10
CA GLU A 491 6.72 -26.79 8.68
C GLU A 491 5.60 -25.77 8.47
N GLN A 492 4.49 -25.88 9.22
CA GLN A 492 3.39 -24.91 9.13
C GLN A 492 3.78 -23.55 9.68
N VAL A 493 4.61 -23.50 10.73
CA VAL A 493 5.15 -22.23 11.25
C VAL A 493 6.01 -21.55 10.18
N GLN A 494 6.95 -22.27 9.57
CA GLN A 494 7.79 -21.73 8.48
C GLN A 494 6.93 -21.22 7.32
N ALA A 495 5.98 -22.04 6.84
CA ALA A 495 5.09 -21.67 5.75
C ALA A 495 4.25 -20.41 6.06
N ALA A 496 3.82 -20.22 7.31
CA ALA A 496 3.07 -19.03 7.72
C ALA A 496 3.94 -17.76 7.72
N PHE A 497 5.22 -17.86 8.11
CA PHE A 497 6.17 -16.75 8.02
C PHE A 497 6.55 -16.45 6.56
N ASP A 498 6.72 -17.47 5.73
CA ASP A 498 6.93 -17.31 4.28
C ASP A 498 5.73 -16.58 3.64
N GLN A 499 4.50 -17.00 3.94
CA GLN A 499 3.30 -16.33 3.46
C GLN A 499 3.22 -14.87 3.95
N THR A 500 3.65 -14.61 5.18
CA THR A 500 3.74 -13.25 5.74
C THR A 500 4.76 -12.40 4.98
N ALA A 501 5.94 -12.96 4.68
CA ALA A 501 6.99 -12.32 3.89
C ALA A 501 6.51 -12.02 2.46
N LEU A 502 5.81 -12.96 1.82
CA LEU A 502 5.25 -12.78 0.47
C LEU A 502 4.14 -11.72 0.43
N THR A 503 3.37 -11.58 1.52
CA THR A 503 2.21 -10.67 1.56
C THR A 503 2.58 -9.25 1.96
N PHE A 504 3.48 -9.09 2.94
CA PHE A 504 3.80 -7.80 3.56
C PHE A 504 5.29 -7.43 3.52
N GLY A 505 6.14 -8.33 3.05
CA GLY A 505 7.59 -8.17 3.04
C GLY A 505 8.29 -8.62 4.31
N GLY A 506 7.58 -8.88 5.41
CA GLY A 506 8.24 -9.10 6.69
C GLY A 506 7.34 -9.12 7.91
N VAL A 507 7.94 -9.18 9.09
CA VAL A 507 7.28 -9.15 10.40
C VAL A 507 8.01 -8.20 11.36
N ASP A 508 7.27 -7.42 12.15
CA ASP A 508 7.83 -6.50 13.15
C ASP A 508 7.41 -6.84 14.57
N ILE A 509 6.19 -7.35 14.72
CA ILE A 509 5.58 -7.65 16.01
C ILE A 509 5.12 -9.10 16.00
N ILE A 510 5.49 -9.87 17.01
CA ILE A 510 4.91 -11.18 17.29
C ILE A 510 4.05 -11.08 18.54
N VAL A 511 2.84 -11.60 18.47
CA VAL A 511 2.01 -11.88 19.63
C VAL A 511 1.89 -13.39 19.75
N ASN A 512 2.72 -13.96 20.63
CA ASN A 512 2.75 -15.39 20.90
C ASN A 512 1.67 -15.69 21.94
N ASN A 513 0.51 -16.13 21.47
CA ASN A 513 -0.76 -16.14 22.20
C ASN A 513 -1.53 -17.46 22.05
N ALA A 514 -1.16 -18.33 21.11
CA ALA A 514 -1.76 -19.66 21.01
C ALA A 514 -1.74 -20.36 22.38
N GLY A 515 -2.80 -21.08 22.73
CA GLY A 515 -2.82 -21.76 24.00
C GLY A 515 -4.12 -22.48 24.33
N LEU A 516 -4.01 -23.33 25.35
CA LEU A 516 -5.07 -24.12 25.96
C LEU A 516 -4.86 -24.11 27.47
N ALA A 517 -5.85 -24.52 28.25
CA ALA A 517 -5.70 -24.70 29.69
C ALA A 517 -6.13 -26.13 30.08
N THR A 518 -5.37 -26.75 30.98
CA THR A 518 -5.73 -28.06 31.57
C THR A 518 -5.59 -28.04 33.10
N SER A 519 -6.39 -28.85 33.80
CA SER A 519 -6.58 -28.80 35.25
C SER A 519 -6.82 -30.19 35.78
N SER A 520 -5.76 -30.80 36.30
CA SER A 520 -5.77 -32.13 36.87
C SER A 520 -4.99 -32.12 38.19
N PRO A 521 -5.42 -32.89 39.22
CA PRO A 521 -4.56 -33.23 40.34
C PRO A 521 -3.20 -33.78 39.83
N PHE A 522 -2.14 -33.55 40.59
CA PHE A 522 -0.78 -33.88 40.13
C PHE A 522 -0.62 -35.39 39.85
N ASP A 523 -1.12 -36.22 40.75
CA ASP A 523 -1.11 -37.68 40.68
C ASP A 523 -2.05 -38.27 39.62
N GLU A 524 -2.99 -37.47 39.11
CA GLU A 524 -3.90 -37.84 38.01
C GLU A 524 -3.47 -37.24 36.66
N THR A 525 -2.49 -36.33 36.64
CA THR A 525 -2.01 -35.69 35.42
C THR A 525 -1.33 -36.72 34.53
N THR A 526 -2.00 -37.11 33.44
CA THR A 526 -1.45 -38.10 32.51
C THR A 526 -0.27 -37.54 31.71
N LEU A 527 0.64 -38.41 31.28
CA LEU A 527 1.73 -38.01 30.38
C LEU A 527 1.21 -37.41 29.07
N LYS A 528 0.05 -37.85 28.58
CA LYS A 528 -0.60 -37.28 27.40
C LYS A 528 -0.97 -35.81 27.63
N GLU A 529 -1.57 -35.50 28.77
CA GLU A 529 -1.93 -34.12 29.14
C GLU A 529 -0.68 -33.24 29.35
N TRP A 530 0.34 -33.78 30.02
CA TRP A 530 1.64 -33.12 30.18
C TRP A 530 2.26 -32.78 28.82
N ASN A 531 2.36 -33.75 27.91
CA ASN A 531 2.95 -33.55 26.58
C ASN A 531 2.11 -32.59 25.73
N LEU A 532 0.78 -32.60 25.85
CA LEU A 532 -0.08 -31.63 25.18
C LEU A 532 0.25 -30.19 25.60
N ASN A 533 0.37 -29.95 26.92
CA ASN A 533 0.79 -28.65 27.44
C ASN A 533 2.18 -28.26 26.92
N MET A 534 3.16 -29.16 27.02
CA MET A 534 4.52 -28.88 26.56
C MET A 534 4.59 -28.62 25.05
N ASN A 535 3.86 -29.38 24.23
CA ASN A 535 3.88 -29.21 22.77
C ASN A 535 3.27 -27.88 22.34
N VAL A 536 2.10 -27.51 22.88
CA VAL A 536 1.41 -26.28 22.45
C VAL A 536 2.03 -25.03 23.10
N LEU A 537 2.23 -25.06 24.41
CA LEU A 537 2.63 -23.89 25.21
C LEU A 537 4.16 -23.74 25.31
N GLY A 538 4.92 -24.82 25.20
CA GLY A 538 6.39 -24.79 25.21
C GLY A 538 6.96 -24.77 23.80
N THR A 539 6.90 -25.92 23.12
CA THR A 539 7.47 -26.12 21.78
C THR A 539 6.86 -25.16 20.77
N GLY A 540 5.54 -24.96 20.78
CA GLY A 540 4.89 -24.03 19.87
C GLY A 540 5.36 -22.59 20.02
N TYR A 541 5.54 -22.11 21.26
CA TYR A 541 6.07 -20.77 21.50
C TYR A 541 7.51 -20.64 21.00
N PHE A 542 8.33 -21.67 21.22
CA PHE A 542 9.70 -21.73 20.73
C PHE A 542 9.77 -21.68 19.20
N LEU A 543 8.98 -22.51 18.49
CA LEU A 543 9.01 -22.58 17.03
C LEU A 543 8.66 -21.23 16.40
N VAL A 544 7.57 -20.61 16.86
CA VAL A 544 7.11 -19.30 16.36
C VAL A 544 8.12 -18.21 16.66
N ALA A 545 8.66 -18.15 17.89
CA ALA A 545 9.60 -17.11 18.26
C ALA A 545 10.95 -17.26 17.56
N ARG A 546 11.44 -18.49 17.35
CA ARG A 546 12.67 -18.75 16.61
C ARG A 546 12.55 -18.33 15.15
N GLU A 547 11.43 -18.63 14.50
CA GLU A 547 11.24 -18.27 13.09
C GLU A 547 11.12 -16.75 12.93
N ALA A 548 10.36 -16.09 13.81
CA ALA A 548 10.33 -14.64 13.86
C ALA A 548 11.71 -14.01 14.11
N PHE A 549 12.52 -14.59 15.00
CA PHE A 549 13.86 -14.09 15.29
C PHE A 549 14.76 -14.15 14.05
N LYS A 550 14.75 -15.26 13.30
CA LYS A 550 15.50 -15.38 12.05
C LYS A 550 15.09 -14.29 11.05
N GLN A 551 13.79 -14.10 10.86
CA GLN A 551 13.28 -13.12 9.91
C GLN A 551 13.58 -11.67 10.33
N MET A 552 13.36 -11.32 11.60
CA MET A 552 13.70 -10.00 12.16
C MET A 552 15.21 -9.72 12.04
N LYS A 553 16.05 -10.72 12.29
CA LYS A 553 17.50 -10.62 12.10
C LYS A 553 17.88 -10.40 10.63
N GLY A 554 17.24 -11.11 9.71
CA GLY A 554 17.43 -10.91 8.27
C GLY A 554 17.00 -9.51 7.79
N GLN A 555 15.90 -8.99 8.34
CA GLN A 555 15.46 -7.62 8.06
C GLN A 555 16.42 -6.56 8.63
N GLY A 556 17.07 -6.82 9.77
CA GLY A 556 18.03 -5.87 10.35
C GLY A 556 17.44 -4.54 10.84
N ILE A 557 16.12 -4.47 11.09
CA ILE A 557 15.40 -3.26 11.55
C ILE A 557 14.79 -3.45 12.96
N GLY A 558 15.34 -4.39 13.73
CA GLY A 558 14.83 -4.78 15.04
C GLY A 558 13.50 -5.53 14.97
N GLY A 559 12.84 -5.63 16.13
CA GLY A 559 11.56 -6.31 16.24
C GLY A 559 11.02 -6.35 17.66
N ASN A 560 9.79 -6.84 17.80
CA ASN A 560 9.11 -6.91 19.08
C ASN A 560 8.36 -8.24 19.22
N MET A 561 8.54 -8.92 20.33
CA MET A 561 7.79 -10.12 20.65
C MET A 561 7.10 -9.94 22.01
N VAL A 562 5.80 -10.17 22.02
CA VAL A 562 4.99 -10.16 23.23
C VAL A 562 4.48 -11.58 23.46
N PHE A 563 4.94 -12.21 24.54
CA PHE A 563 4.47 -13.52 24.96
C PHE A 563 3.29 -13.39 25.91
N ILE A 564 2.21 -14.10 25.61
CA ILE A 564 1.04 -14.19 26.47
C ILE A 564 1.22 -15.39 27.40
N GLY A 565 1.79 -15.10 28.56
CA GLY A 565 1.93 -16.07 29.64
C GLY A 565 0.61 -16.28 30.37
N SER A 566 0.70 -16.30 31.68
CA SER A 566 -0.43 -16.37 32.60
C SER A 566 0.04 -15.90 33.96
N LYS A 567 -0.85 -15.48 34.86
CA LYS A 567 -0.49 -15.37 36.27
C LYS A 567 0.16 -16.66 36.82
N ASN A 568 -0.20 -17.82 36.26
CA ASN A 568 0.36 -19.12 36.67
C ASN A 568 1.84 -19.31 36.30
N SER A 569 2.45 -18.37 35.56
CA SER A 569 3.89 -18.37 35.29
C SER A 569 4.71 -18.06 36.55
N VAL A 570 4.12 -17.31 37.49
CA VAL A 570 4.74 -16.92 38.77
C VAL A 570 3.95 -17.41 39.99
N TYR A 571 2.72 -17.87 39.78
CA TYR A 571 1.83 -18.40 40.81
C TYR A 571 1.57 -19.90 40.64
N ALA A 572 1.69 -20.67 41.71
CA ALA A 572 1.35 -22.09 41.71
C ALA A 572 -0.18 -22.31 41.75
N GLY A 573 -0.78 -22.57 40.59
CA GLY A 573 -2.21 -22.85 40.47
C GLY A 573 -2.61 -24.21 41.05
N LYS A 574 -3.69 -24.25 41.86
CA LYS A 574 -4.31 -25.51 42.30
C LYS A 574 -4.73 -26.35 41.08
N ASN A 575 -4.36 -27.63 41.10
CA ASN A 575 -4.60 -28.63 40.05
C ASN A 575 -4.08 -28.18 38.67
N ALA A 576 -3.03 -27.36 38.62
CA ALA A 576 -2.53 -26.81 37.36
C ALA A 576 -1.02 -27.03 37.20
N ALA A 577 -0.49 -28.16 37.67
CA ALA A 577 0.95 -28.41 37.69
C ALA A 577 1.57 -28.39 36.28
N ALA A 578 0.98 -29.12 35.31
CA ALA A 578 1.44 -29.13 33.92
C ALA A 578 1.36 -27.73 33.30
N TYR A 579 0.20 -27.09 33.39
CA TYR A 579 -0.03 -25.75 32.83
C TYR A 579 0.88 -24.68 33.46
N SER A 580 1.01 -24.64 34.79
CA SER A 580 1.85 -23.65 35.48
C SER A 580 3.33 -23.85 35.15
N SER A 581 3.79 -25.10 35.04
CA SER A 581 5.18 -25.42 34.70
C SER A 581 5.55 -24.89 33.30
N VAL A 582 4.68 -25.12 32.31
CA VAL A 582 4.96 -24.65 30.94
C VAL A 582 4.75 -23.14 30.79
N LYS A 583 3.82 -22.51 31.52
CA LYS A 583 3.70 -21.04 31.55
C LYS A 583 4.93 -20.37 32.19
N ALA A 584 5.52 -20.98 33.21
CA ALA A 584 6.81 -20.54 33.74
C ALA A 584 7.94 -20.68 32.69
N LEU A 585 7.94 -21.79 31.92
CA LEU A 585 8.86 -21.99 30.80
C LEU A 585 8.72 -20.89 29.74
N GLU A 586 7.50 -20.57 29.29
CA GLU A 586 7.24 -19.51 28.30
C GLU A 586 7.87 -18.17 28.71
N THR A 587 7.60 -17.71 29.92
CA THR A 587 8.12 -16.43 30.42
C THR A 587 9.63 -16.44 30.62
N HIS A 588 10.22 -17.59 30.95
CA HIS A 588 11.68 -17.72 31.02
C HIS A 588 12.30 -17.74 29.63
N LEU A 589 11.71 -18.46 28.67
CA LEU A 589 12.11 -18.45 27.26
C LEU A 589 12.09 -17.02 26.71
N ALA A 590 11.04 -16.24 27.00
CA ALA A 590 10.96 -14.83 26.62
C ALA A 590 12.19 -14.02 27.08
N ARG A 591 12.63 -14.22 28.32
CA ARG A 591 13.81 -13.54 28.88
C ARG A 591 15.13 -14.02 28.25
N CYS A 592 15.26 -15.30 27.92
CA CYS A 592 16.41 -15.81 27.19
C CYS A 592 16.50 -15.16 25.80
N ILE A 593 15.39 -15.13 25.06
CA ILE A 593 15.33 -14.48 23.73
C ILE A 593 15.56 -12.96 23.86
N ALA A 594 15.06 -12.31 24.91
CA ALA A 594 15.34 -10.89 25.17
C ALA A 594 16.83 -10.60 25.33
N ALA A 595 17.57 -11.48 26.02
CA ALA A 595 19.00 -11.32 26.23
C ALA A 595 19.80 -11.50 24.93
N GLU A 596 19.43 -12.48 24.10
CA GLU A 596 20.05 -12.72 22.79
C GLU A 596 19.64 -11.69 21.73
N GLY A 597 18.40 -11.22 21.77
CA GLY A 597 17.83 -10.31 20.76
C GLY A 597 18.28 -8.86 20.90
N GLY A 598 18.81 -8.47 22.07
CA GLY A 598 19.18 -7.09 22.38
C GLY A 598 20.17 -6.47 21.38
N GLU A 599 21.17 -7.23 20.93
CA GLU A 599 22.17 -6.74 19.96
C GLU A 599 21.56 -6.46 18.57
N PHE A 600 20.44 -7.12 18.23
CA PHE A 600 19.72 -6.95 16.98
C PHE A 600 18.56 -5.95 17.10
N GLY A 601 18.37 -5.31 18.27
CA GLY A 601 17.22 -4.45 18.53
C GLY A 601 15.89 -5.20 18.61
N ILE A 602 15.92 -6.51 18.89
CA ILE A 602 14.73 -7.34 19.07
C ILE A 602 14.37 -7.33 20.56
N ARG A 603 13.19 -6.78 20.87
CA ARG A 603 12.66 -6.70 22.25
C ARG A 603 11.71 -7.86 22.50
N VAL A 604 11.77 -8.47 23.68
CA VAL A 604 10.86 -9.54 24.08
C VAL A 604 10.31 -9.27 25.47
N ASN A 605 8.99 -9.16 25.61
CA ASN A 605 8.32 -8.93 26.90
C ASN A 605 7.16 -9.91 27.06
N SER A 606 6.64 -10.03 28.28
CA SER A 606 5.52 -10.92 28.58
C SER A 606 4.37 -10.18 29.26
N VAL A 607 3.15 -10.50 28.83
CA VAL A 607 1.91 -10.12 29.52
C VAL A 607 1.39 -11.36 30.25
N LEU A 608 0.94 -11.19 31.49
CA LEU A 608 0.48 -12.26 32.37
C LEU A 608 -1.01 -12.04 32.71
N PRO A 609 -1.94 -12.56 31.89
CA PRO A 609 -3.38 -12.45 32.15
C PRO A 609 -3.84 -13.31 33.34
N ASP A 610 -4.97 -12.92 33.94
CA ASP A 610 -5.81 -13.81 34.74
C ASP A 610 -7.24 -13.89 34.21
N ALA A 611 -7.84 -15.08 34.29
CA ALA A 611 -9.27 -15.35 34.11
C ALA A 611 -9.99 -14.62 32.95
N VAL A 612 -9.39 -14.55 31.76
CA VAL A 612 -10.03 -13.93 30.58
C VAL A 612 -11.07 -14.87 29.97
N LEU A 613 -12.35 -14.72 30.35
CA LEU A 613 -13.44 -15.61 29.97
C LEU A 613 -14.02 -15.33 28.57
N GLN A 614 -14.13 -14.06 28.20
CA GLN A 614 -14.85 -13.63 27.00
C GLN A 614 -14.12 -14.04 25.71
N GLY A 615 -14.86 -14.62 24.75
CA GLY A 615 -14.35 -14.94 23.41
C GLY A 615 -13.27 -16.04 23.37
N SER A 616 -13.01 -16.70 24.49
CA SER A 616 -12.01 -17.78 24.55
C SER A 616 -12.67 -19.14 24.40
N ALA A 617 -12.24 -19.89 23.38
CA ALA A 617 -12.65 -21.28 23.14
C ALA A 617 -12.20 -22.24 24.26
N ILE A 618 -11.26 -21.80 25.10
CA ILE A 618 -10.75 -22.54 26.26
C ILE A 618 -11.83 -22.70 27.35
N TRP A 619 -12.85 -21.83 27.37
CA TRP A 619 -13.95 -21.88 28.36
C TRP A 619 -15.20 -22.60 27.88
N GLY A 620 -15.05 -23.60 27.01
CA GLY A 620 -16.14 -24.52 26.68
C GLY A 620 -16.78 -25.16 27.91
N SER A 621 -17.98 -25.73 27.76
CA SER A 621 -18.81 -26.23 28.88
C SER A 621 -18.05 -27.18 29.81
N SER A 622 -17.29 -28.14 29.26
CA SER A 622 -16.55 -29.13 30.06
C SER A 622 -15.50 -28.51 30.99
N TRP A 623 -14.71 -27.54 30.51
CA TRP A 623 -13.69 -26.89 31.32
C TRP A 623 -14.28 -25.98 32.39
N ARG A 624 -15.33 -25.21 32.03
CA ARG A 624 -16.01 -24.33 32.98
C ARG A 624 -16.58 -25.13 34.15
N GLU A 625 -17.13 -26.31 33.86
CA GLU A 625 -17.62 -27.28 34.84
C GLU A 625 -16.49 -27.84 35.72
N GLU A 626 -15.42 -28.37 35.11
CA GLU A 626 -14.24 -28.89 35.84
C GLU A 626 -13.63 -27.85 36.78
N ARG A 627 -13.53 -26.60 36.32
CA ARG A 627 -12.92 -25.52 37.10
C ARG A 627 -13.83 -25.04 38.21
N ALA A 628 -15.13 -24.94 37.97
CA ALA A 628 -16.10 -24.64 39.01
C ALA A 628 -16.11 -25.75 40.08
N ALA A 629 -16.01 -27.02 39.68
CA ALA A 629 -15.89 -28.16 40.58
C ALA A 629 -14.60 -28.10 41.43
N ALA A 630 -13.45 -27.73 40.83
CA ALA A 630 -12.18 -27.60 41.56
C ALA A 630 -12.21 -26.53 42.68
N TYR A 631 -13.09 -25.53 42.53
CA TYR A 631 -13.37 -24.48 43.52
C TYR A 631 -14.59 -24.76 44.39
N GLY A 632 -15.38 -25.79 44.11
CA GLY A 632 -16.60 -26.14 44.84
C GLY A 632 -17.75 -25.14 44.63
N ILE A 633 -17.86 -24.55 43.44
CA ILE A 633 -18.90 -23.55 43.08
C ILE A 633 -19.70 -23.99 41.85
N HIS A 634 -20.83 -23.33 41.58
CA HIS A 634 -21.59 -23.53 40.35
C HIS A 634 -20.90 -22.84 39.15
N PRO A 635 -20.94 -23.39 37.91
CA PRO A 635 -20.34 -22.77 36.72
C PRO A 635 -20.74 -21.31 36.48
N ASP A 636 -21.97 -20.92 36.81
CA ASP A 636 -22.46 -19.54 36.66
C ASP A 636 -21.84 -18.57 37.66
N GLN A 637 -21.29 -19.07 38.77
CA GLN A 637 -20.63 -18.27 39.80
C GLN A 637 -19.13 -18.06 39.51
N LEU A 638 -18.59 -18.73 38.48
CA LEU A 638 -17.15 -18.75 38.22
C LEU A 638 -16.59 -17.36 37.92
N GLU A 639 -17.33 -16.54 37.16
CA GLU A 639 -16.93 -15.17 36.83
C GLU A 639 -16.87 -14.29 38.08
N GLU A 640 -17.93 -14.30 38.90
CA GLU A 640 -17.97 -13.55 40.15
C GLU A 640 -16.92 -14.03 41.16
N HIS A 641 -16.63 -15.34 41.18
CA HIS A 641 -15.56 -15.91 41.99
C HIS A 641 -14.19 -15.37 41.56
N TYR A 642 -13.89 -15.36 40.26
CA TYR A 642 -12.64 -14.81 39.75
C TYR A 642 -12.53 -13.31 40.02
N ARG A 643 -13.61 -12.55 39.79
CA ARG A 643 -13.67 -11.13 40.10
C ARG A 643 -13.31 -10.83 41.54
N LYS A 644 -13.90 -11.56 42.50
CA LYS A 644 -13.65 -11.40 43.95
C LYS A 644 -12.25 -11.80 44.40
N ARG A 645 -11.50 -12.57 43.60
CA ARG A 645 -10.11 -12.93 43.91
C ARG A 645 -9.13 -11.79 43.63
N THR A 646 -9.50 -10.88 42.74
CA THR A 646 -8.65 -9.75 42.36
C THR A 646 -8.74 -8.63 43.39
N THR A 647 -7.64 -7.91 43.64
CA THR A 647 -7.63 -6.78 44.60
C THR A 647 -8.52 -5.64 44.13
N LEU A 648 -8.60 -5.42 42.82
CA LEU A 648 -9.42 -4.36 42.21
C LEU A 648 -10.90 -4.75 42.08
N LEU A 649 -11.26 -6.02 42.32
CA LEU A 649 -12.62 -6.55 42.18
C LEU A 649 -13.21 -6.35 40.78
N VAL A 650 -12.38 -6.51 39.75
CA VAL A 650 -12.75 -6.32 38.33
C VAL A 650 -12.64 -7.62 37.54
N ASN A 651 -13.39 -7.67 36.44
CA ASN A 651 -13.20 -8.68 35.40
C ASN A 651 -12.04 -8.25 34.49
N ILE A 652 -11.35 -9.23 33.90
CA ILE A 652 -10.31 -8.99 32.91
C ILE A 652 -10.82 -9.44 31.55
N TYR A 653 -10.79 -8.53 30.59
CA TYR A 653 -11.29 -8.71 29.24
C TYR A 653 -10.15 -8.84 28.23
N PRO A 654 -10.40 -9.44 27.06
CA PRO A 654 -9.42 -9.48 25.98
C PRO A 654 -8.86 -8.10 25.59
N SER A 655 -9.69 -7.05 25.67
CA SER A 655 -9.28 -5.67 25.40
C SER A 655 -8.22 -5.17 26.39
N ASP A 656 -8.30 -5.57 27.67
CA ASP A 656 -7.33 -5.15 28.69
C ASP A 656 -5.94 -5.77 28.41
N ILE A 657 -5.94 -7.01 27.91
CA ILE A 657 -4.71 -7.69 27.47
C ILE A 657 -4.18 -7.02 26.20
N ALA A 658 -5.06 -6.71 25.24
CA ALA A 658 -4.71 -6.05 23.98
C ALA A 658 -4.04 -4.68 24.21
N GLU A 659 -4.50 -3.87 25.17
CA GLU A 659 -3.83 -2.59 25.50
C GLU A 659 -2.41 -2.80 26.03
N SER A 660 -2.20 -3.81 26.86
CA SER A 660 -0.87 -4.14 27.40
C SER A 660 0.08 -4.67 26.33
N ILE A 661 -0.45 -5.47 25.39
CA ILE A 661 0.29 -5.91 24.21
C ILE A 661 0.66 -4.71 23.33
N ALA A 662 -0.30 -3.81 23.07
CA ALA A 662 -0.05 -2.60 22.30
C ALA A 662 1.02 -1.71 22.96
N PHE A 663 0.97 -1.53 24.29
CA PHE A 663 2.02 -0.80 25.02
C PHE A 663 3.41 -1.42 24.77
N PHE A 664 3.56 -2.74 24.96
CA PHE A 664 4.84 -3.40 24.72
C PHE A 664 5.26 -3.37 23.26
N ALA A 665 4.32 -3.45 22.31
CA ALA A 665 4.60 -3.36 20.88
C ALA A 665 4.95 -1.95 20.39
N SER A 666 4.54 -0.91 21.14
CA SER A 666 4.69 0.50 20.76
C SER A 666 6.08 1.07 21.06
N SER A 667 6.33 2.24 20.47
CA SER A 667 7.49 3.10 20.72
C SER A 667 7.63 3.52 22.19
N LYS A 668 6.50 3.57 22.93
CA LYS A 668 6.45 3.96 24.35
C LYS A 668 7.23 3.02 25.27
N SER A 669 7.58 1.83 24.80
CA SER A 669 8.36 0.83 25.55
C SER A 669 9.68 0.46 24.88
N ASP A 670 10.21 1.29 23.96
CA ASP A 670 11.44 0.99 23.20
C ASP A 670 12.68 0.75 24.05
N ARG A 671 12.65 1.14 25.32
CA ARG A 671 13.74 0.92 26.30
C ARG A 671 13.47 -0.26 27.24
N THR A 672 12.47 -1.10 26.95
CA THR A 672 12.03 -2.21 27.81
C THR A 672 12.11 -3.55 27.07
N THR A 673 12.85 -4.50 27.64
CA THR A 673 12.93 -5.90 27.21
C THR A 673 13.11 -6.81 28.42
N GLY A 674 12.69 -8.06 28.34
CA GLY A 674 12.70 -9.04 29.43
C GLY A 674 11.67 -8.78 30.54
N CYS A 675 10.75 -7.83 30.36
CA CYS A 675 9.77 -7.43 31.36
C CYS A 675 8.57 -8.38 31.40
N MET A 676 7.97 -8.52 32.59
CA MET A 676 6.70 -9.23 32.80
C MET A 676 5.68 -8.25 33.39
N LEU A 677 4.55 -8.07 32.71
CA LEU A 677 3.45 -7.21 33.16
C LEU A 677 2.21 -8.07 33.48
N THR A 678 1.72 -7.97 34.71
CA THR A 678 0.47 -8.60 35.14
C THR A 678 -0.74 -7.79 34.71
N VAL A 679 -1.72 -8.47 34.11
CA VAL A 679 -3.04 -7.91 33.79
C VAL A 679 -4.08 -8.84 34.38
N ASP A 680 -4.24 -8.74 35.71
CA ASP A 680 -4.93 -9.74 36.52
C ASP A 680 -5.83 -9.13 37.60
N GLY A 681 -6.06 -7.82 37.58
CA GLY A 681 -6.84 -7.12 38.61
C GLY A 681 -6.11 -7.05 39.96
N GLY A 682 -4.81 -7.34 39.98
CA GLY A 682 -3.96 -7.32 41.15
C GLY A 682 -4.08 -8.56 42.00
N VAL A 683 -3.77 -9.75 41.49
CA VAL A 683 -3.74 -10.98 42.30
C VAL A 683 -2.47 -10.96 43.17
N PRO A 684 -2.55 -10.81 44.52
CA PRO A 684 -1.35 -10.55 45.33
C PRO A 684 -0.29 -11.65 45.27
N ALA A 685 -0.74 -12.90 45.10
CA ALA A 685 0.14 -14.06 45.00
C ALA A 685 0.88 -14.16 43.64
N ALA A 686 0.54 -13.31 42.66
CA ALA A 686 1.14 -13.25 41.35
C ALA A 686 1.91 -11.94 41.10
N PHE A 687 2.09 -11.09 42.12
CA PHE A 687 2.90 -9.87 41.98
C PHE A 687 4.33 -10.23 41.56
N THR A 688 4.74 -9.72 40.40
CA THR A 688 6.09 -9.86 39.88
C THR A 688 7.07 -9.10 40.78
N ARG A 689 8.25 -9.68 41.02
CA ARG A 689 9.31 -9.12 41.87
C ARG A 689 10.64 -9.16 41.16
#